data_AF-A0A971JJ83-F1
#
_entry.id   AF-A0A971JJ83-F1
#
_cell.length_a   1.000
_cell.length_b   1.000
_cell.length_c   1.000
_cell.angle_alpha   90.00
_cell.angle_beta   90.00
_cell.angle_gamma   90.00
#
_symmetry.space_group_name_H-M   'P 1'
#
loop_
_entity.id
_entity.type
_entity.pdbx_description
1 polymer ?
#
loop_
_entity_poly.entity_id
_entity_poly.type
_entity_poly.pdbx_seq_one_letter_code
_entity_poly.pdbx_strand_id
1 'polypeptide(L)'
;MTTHPLRRFSRMVYCMAALFAAVSTAGLAQAPSEEPGLAGTIKEAVGRVKPALVRIHVVDTYYNDGRELKNESSGSGAIIREDGHIITNHHVAGHAKHLKCTFADKTEMEAELVGTDPMTDIAVIRLKGAGDRKFPVVPFGDSSLMRMGDHVLAMGSPLSLSQSVTLGIVSNSEVIMPAWMDGGLSQDGENVGALVRWIGHDADIFPGNSGGPLVNLQGEVIGINEIKMGLGGAIPGNLAREVAEALIATGSVARAWLGLELQPRLKSDTRGTGALVATVVKDSPAEAAGFQPGDRLISLAGTPVDVRFPEQLPDFNRLAAGLAVGAPVAAVVERADAPVELTVTPVPREPYEPKQFEQTQWGITVRDISFMKAREMKRKDSDGVLVTSVRPGGPSSEAKPPLEWEDVLVSIGGAPVKSVKEFMEATEALTKDQTAPIPVLAEFDRKTERLVTVVKVGVRELMDPGREAQKAWLPVETQVLTKDIADSLGVAGRKGFRVTFVYPEAGDTLRPGDLIFSVDGQALTASNPEDSSELETLIRQYSIGGTAELEVRRDGAEVKVPAVLARSPKTAKEMKRYTNETFEFTVRDITLRDRTTERWADTQEGVLVEQVQPGGWAALGTLQPGDLIVEMNGAPSKDVDTAKEIMKGVEEQAQRSLVFKVVRGIRTLFLEMEPRWEKAPEKKAGE
;
A
#
# COMPACT_ATOMS: atom_id res chain seq x y z
N MET A 1 -57.76 -73.15 27.53
CA MET A 1 -56.62 -73.65 26.72
C MET A 1 -56.06 -72.48 25.92
N THR A 2 -54.75 -72.21 26.08
CA THR A 2 -53.77 -71.70 25.08
C THR A 2 -54.20 -70.55 24.15
N THR A 3 -53.48 -69.45 23.88
CA THR A 3 -52.12 -68.92 24.10
C THR A 3 -52.09 -67.53 23.42
N HIS A 4 -51.27 -66.58 23.91
CA HIS A 4 -50.78 -65.33 23.24
C HIS A 4 -51.79 -64.20 22.85
N PRO A 5 -51.35 -62.95 22.54
CA PRO A 5 -50.22 -62.15 23.08
C PRO A 5 -50.55 -60.64 23.35
N LEU A 6 -49.62 -59.96 24.05
CA LEU A 6 -49.18 -58.54 23.99
C LEU A 6 -50.17 -57.38 23.69
N ARG A 7 -50.29 -56.41 24.62
CA ARG A 7 -50.15 -54.95 24.38
C ARG A 7 -50.15 -54.10 25.67
N ARG A 8 -49.58 -52.89 25.52
CA ARG A 8 -49.24 -51.80 26.47
C ARG A 8 -50.43 -51.19 27.26
N PHE A 9 -50.07 -50.25 28.16
CA PHE A 9 -50.83 -49.29 29.01
C PHE A 9 -50.92 -49.72 30.48
N SER A 10 -50.88 -48.87 31.52
CA SER A 10 -50.65 -47.43 31.71
C SER A 10 -50.29 -47.23 33.19
N ARG A 11 -49.90 -46.00 33.52
CA ARG A 11 -49.53 -45.43 34.83
C ARG A 11 -50.48 -45.75 36.01
N MET A 12 -49.89 -45.75 37.20
CA MET A 12 -50.15 -44.82 38.33
C MET A 12 -50.45 -45.50 39.69
N VAL A 13 -50.18 -44.73 40.75
CA VAL A 13 -50.60 -44.84 42.17
C VAL A 13 -49.46 -45.31 43.10
N TYR A 14 -48.74 -44.43 43.79
CA TYR A 14 -49.03 -43.55 44.95
C TYR A 14 -48.75 -44.21 46.33
N CYS A 15 -48.09 -43.40 47.17
CA CYS A 15 -48.11 -43.39 48.64
C CYS A 15 -47.45 -44.52 49.42
N MET A 16 -46.30 -44.19 50.05
CA MET A 16 -46.18 -44.32 51.50
C MET A 16 -45.25 -43.23 52.07
N ALA A 17 -45.85 -42.31 52.82
CA ALA A 17 -45.21 -41.56 53.91
C ALA A 17 -45.12 -42.51 55.12
N ALA A 18 -44.30 -42.38 56.15
CA ALA A 18 -43.33 -41.41 56.66
C ALA A 18 -42.49 -42.17 57.72
N LEU A 19 -41.34 -41.64 58.17
CA LEU A 19 -41.13 -41.34 59.60
C LEU A 19 -39.75 -40.74 59.91
N PHE A 20 -39.84 -39.69 60.72
CA PHE A 20 -38.89 -39.10 61.67
C PHE A 20 -37.79 -38.13 61.25
N ALA A 21 -37.94 -36.96 61.85
CA ALA A 21 -37.12 -35.77 61.81
C ALA A 21 -35.91 -35.86 62.76
N ALA A 22 -34.81 -35.23 62.34
CA ALA A 22 -33.87 -34.57 63.23
C ALA A 22 -33.41 -33.27 62.56
N VAL A 23 -33.55 -32.17 63.28
CA VAL A 23 -33.15 -30.82 62.88
C VAL A 23 -31.62 -30.75 62.83
N SER A 24 -31.08 -30.21 61.75
CA SER A 24 -29.71 -29.71 61.69
C SER A 24 -29.71 -28.42 60.88
N THR A 25 -29.32 -27.35 61.55
CA THR A 25 -29.15 -26.00 61.01
C THR A 25 -28.20 -26.02 59.82
N ALA A 26 -28.76 -25.93 58.61
CA ALA A 26 -27.97 -25.71 57.41
C ALA A 26 -27.49 -24.25 57.41
N GLY A 27 -26.24 -24.05 57.83
CA GLY A 27 -25.49 -22.89 57.38
C GLY A 27 -25.41 -22.95 55.86
N LEU A 28 -25.90 -21.90 55.18
CA LEU A 28 -25.65 -21.67 53.77
C LEU A 28 -24.14 -21.43 53.62
N ALA A 29 -23.38 -22.50 53.45
CA ALA A 29 -22.03 -22.42 52.92
C ALA A 29 -22.15 -21.96 51.47
N GLN A 30 -21.85 -20.68 51.24
CA GLN A 30 -21.62 -20.14 49.91
C GLN A 30 -20.50 -20.97 49.30
N ALA A 31 -20.79 -21.71 48.23
CA ALA A 31 -19.77 -22.48 47.52
C ALA A 31 -18.65 -21.51 47.11
N PRO A 32 -17.36 -21.88 47.28
CA PRO A 32 -16.27 -21.03 46.82
C PRO A 32 -16.47 -20.81 45.31
N SER A 33 -16.42 -19.56 44.88
CA SER A 33 -16.41 -19.22 43.46
C SER A 33 -15.25 -19.97 42.81
N GLU A 34 -15.52 -20.94 41.95
CA GLU A 34 -14.49 -21.59 41.16
C GLU A 34 -13.78 -20.51 40.34
N GLU A 35 -12.48 -20.35 40.56
CA GLU A 35 -11.64 -19.48 39.74
C GLU A 35 -11.84 -19.85 38.27
N PRO A 36 -12.03 -18.87 37.37
CA PRO A 36 -12.22 -19.16 35.96
C PRO A 36 -11.01 -19.92 35.43
N GLY A 37 -11.20 -21.16 34.98
CA GLY A 37 -10.17 -21.90 34.25
C GLY A 37 -9.67 -21.10 33.04
N LEU A 38 -8.54 -21.52 32.44
CA LEU A 38 -7.84 -20.76 31.38
C LEU A 38 -8.78 -20.21 30.29
N ALA A 39 -9.74 -21.02 29.81
CA ALA A 39 -10.70 -20.59 28.80
C ALA A 39 -11.63 -19.44 29.27
N GLY A 40 -11.99 -19.41 30.56
CA GLY A 40 -12.75 -18.31 31.17
C GLY A 40 -11.89 -17.04 31.26
N THR A 41 -10.66 -17.18 31.75
CA THR A 41 -9.71 -16.05 31.85
C THR A 41 -9.43 -15.42 30.47
N ILE A 42 -9.23 -16.24 29.43
CA ILE A 42 -9.05 -15.75 28.05
C ILE A 42 -10.29 -14.97 27.58
N LYS A 43 -11.50 -15.48 27.82
CA LYS A 43 -12.74 -14.78 27.42
C LYS A 43 -12.87 -13.42 28.10
N GLU A 44 -12.47 -13.32 29.37
CA GLU A 44 -12.46 -12.06 30.09
C GLU A 44 -11.44 -11.07 29.50
N ALA A 45 -10.20 -11.51 29.26
CA ALA A 45 -9.17 -10.69 28.62
C ALA A 45 -9.63 -10.16 27.25
N VAL A 46 -10.18 -11.03 26.40
CA VAL A 46 -10.77 -10.65 25.11
C VAL A 46 -11.90 -9.64 25.29
N GLY A 47 -12.79 -9.85 26.26
CA GLY A 47 -13.90 -8.95 26.55
C GLY A 47 -13.45 -7.53 26.96
N ARG A 48 -12.32 -7.42 27.68
CA ARG A 48 -11.73 -6.14 28.07
C ARG A 48 -11.09 -5.40 26.89
N VAL A 49 -10.39 -6.11 26.01
CA VAL A 49 -9.58 -5.50 24.94
C VAL A 49 -10.37 -5.23 23.67
N LYS A 50 -11.29 -6.14 23.28
CA LYS A 50 -12.03 -6.07 22.00
C LYS A 50 -12.70 -4.72 21.73
N PRO A 51 -13.32 -4.02 22.70
CA PRO A 51 -13.94 -2.71 22.47
C PRO A 51 -12.93 -1.60 22.09
N ALA A 52 -11.67 -1.72 22.51
CA ALA A 52 -10.60 -0.78 22.21
C ALA A 52 -9.77 -1.16 20.97
N LEU A 53 -9.98 -2.38 20.43
CA LEU A 53 -9.27 -2.86 19.25
C LEU A 53 -9.88 -2.25 17.97
N VAL A 54 -9.06 -1.68 17.12
CA VAL A 54 -9.48 -1.07 15.85
C VAL A 54 -8.79 -1.73 14.66
N ARG A 55 -9.52 -1.88 13.56
CA ARG A 55 -8.94 -2.14 12.24
C ARG A 55 -8.64 -0.80 11.59
N ILE A 56 -7.46 -0.64 11.03
CA ILE A 56 -7.03 0.58 10.36
C ILE A 56 -6.95 0.27 8.87
N HIS A 57 -7.79 0.89 8.05
CA HIS A 57 -7.59 0.99 6.61
C HIS A 57 -6.74 2.23 6.34
N VAL A 58 -5.73 2.05 5.50
CA VAL A 58 -4.69 3.04 5.26
C VAL A 58 -4.56 3.22 3.75
N VAL A 59 -4.54 4.48 3.33
CA VAL A 59 -3.95 4.85 2.05
C VAL A 59 -2.63 5.52 2.34
N ASP A 60 -1.55 4.83 2.02
CA ASP A 60 -0.19 5.33 2.12
C ASP A 60 0.32 5.75 0.74
N THR A 61 1.49 6.37 0.74
CA THR A 61 2.19 6.72 -0.50
C THR A 61 3.58 6.14 -0.50
N TYR A 62 3.97 5.57 -1.64
CA TYR A 62 5.31 5.12 -1.93
C TYR A 62 5.77 5.76 -3.23
N TYR A 63 7.07 5.71 -3.50
CA TYR A 63 7.64 6.37 -4.67
C TYR A 63 8.28 5.34 -5.59
N ASN A 64 7.85 5.32 -6.84
CA ASN A 64 8.40 4.42 -7.85
C ASN A 64 8.35 5.07 -9.23
N ASP A 65 9.30 4.72 -10.11
CA ASP A 65 9.34 5.18 -11.52
C ASP A 65 9.08 6.69 -11.70
N GLY A 66 9.71 7.52 -10.86
CA GLY A 66 9.59 8.98 -10.92
C GLY A 66 8.22 9.54 -10.53
N ARG A 67 7.39 8.77 -9.81
CA ARG A 67 6.05 9.13 -9.33
C ARG A 67 5.87 8.90 -7.83
N GLU A 68 5.06 9.73 -7.19
CA GLU A 68 4.37 9.37 -5.94
C GLU A 68 3.16 8.51 -6.33
N LEU A 69 3.11 7.30 -5.81
CA LEU A 69 2.03 6.35 -6.02
C LEU A 69 1.34 6.10 -4.70
N LYS A 70 0.04 5.87 -4.74
CA LYS A 70 -0.75 5.48 -3.59
C LYS A 70 -0.85 3.97 -3.52
N ASN A 71 -0.90 3.44 -2.31
CA ASN A 71 -1.22 2.04 -2.06
C ASN A 71 -2.25 1.93 -0.94
N GLU A 72 -3.05 0.88 -1.01
CA GLU A 72 -4.01 0.55 0.04
C GLU A 72 -3.46 -0.57 0.89
N SER A 73 -3.45 -0.34 2.19
CA SER A 73 -3.01 -1.32 3.17
C SER A 73 -3.98 -1.36 4.34
N SER A 74 -3.81 -2.37 5.20
CA SER A 74 -4.62 -2.50 6.40
C SER A 74 -3.78 -3.02 7.55
N GLY A 75 -4.00 -2.48 8.73
CA GLY A 75 -3.39 -2.91 9.97
C GLY A 75 -4.37 -2.91 11.12
N SER A 76 -3.83 -3.06 12.32
CA SER A 76 -4.57 -3.00 13.57
C SER A 76 -4.02 -1.91 14.46
N GLY A 77 -4.82 -1.51 15.44
CA GLY A 77 -4.39 -0.61 16.51
C GLY A 77 -5.20 -0.83 17.77
N ALA A 78 -4.77 -0.20 18.86
CA ALA A 78 -5.51 -0.19 20.10
C ALA A 78 -5.69 1.22 20.63
N ILE A 79 -6.89 1.54 21.11
CA ILE A 79 -7.18 2.84 21.74
C ILE A 79 -6.53 2.85 23.12
N ILE A 80 -5.61 3.79 23.33
CA ILE A 80 -4.80 3.91 24.57
C ILE A 80 -5.18 5.13 25.42
N ARG A 81 -6.01 6.04 24.91
CA ARG A 81 -6.58 7.16 25.66
C ARG A 81 -8.05 7.36 25.31
N GLU A 82 -8.85 7.73 26.30
CA GLU A 82 -10.30 7.84 26.14
C GLU A 82 -10.72 8.91 25.13
N ASP A 83 -9.82 9.83 24.80
CA ASP A 83 -10.04 10.91 23.87
C ASP A 83 -9.79 10.48 22.40
N GLY A 84 -9.47 9.20 22.17
CA GLY A 84 -9.43 8.59 20.84
C GLY A 84 -8.03 8.50 20.22
N HIS A 85 -6.97 8.51 21.03
CA HIS A 85 -5.63 8.15 20.57
C HIS A 85 -5.49 6.64 20.43
N ILE A 86 -4.97 6.21 19.29
CA ILE A 86 -4.74 4.82 18.93
C ILE A 86 -3.25 4.63 18.68
N ILE A 87 -2.66 3.61 19.30
CA ILE A 87 -1.31 3.15 18.99
C ILE A 87 -1.36 2.10 17.87
N THR A 88 -0.39 2.14 16.97
CA THR A 88 -0.17 1.17 15.89
C THR A 88 1.31 1.18 15.48
N ASN A 89 1.69 0.47 14.43
CA ASN A 89 3.05 0.50 13.90
C ASN A 89 3.30 1.68 12.95
N HIS A 90 4.56 2.11 12.83
CA HIS A 90 4.98 3.09 11.83
C HIS A 90 4.75 2.57 10.42
N HIS A 91 5.13 1.32 10.11
CA HIS A 91 4.90 0.76 8.78
C HIS A 91 3.41 0.61 8.41
N VAL A 92 2.51 0.68 9.41
CA VAL A 92 1.06 0.71 9.17
C VAL A 92 0.59 2.13 8.86
N ALA A 93 0.93 3.13 9.68
CA ALA A 93 0.29 4.45 9.59
C ALA A 93 1.24 5.64 9.34
N GLY A 94 2.56 5.43 9.38
CA GLY A 94 3.59 6.47 9.35
C GLY A 94 3.62 7.28 8.05
N HIS A 95 3.24 6.66 6.93
CA HIS A 95 3.14 7.32 5.62
C HIS A 95 1.70 7.57 5.16
N ALA A 96 0.74 7.43 6.07
CA ALA A 96 -0.66 7.50 5.69
C ALA A 96 -1.07 8.91 5.23
N LYS A 97 -1.68 8.99 4.05
CA LYS A 97 -2.42 10.17 3.58
C LYS A 97 -3.87 10.13 4.01
N HIS A 98 -4.43 8.93 4.11
CA HIS A 98 -5.78 8.70 4.60
C HIS A 98 -5.79 7.54 5.59
N LEU A 99 -6.53 7.72 6.68
CA LEU A 99 -6.70 6.73 7.73
C LEU A 99 -8.18 6.61 8.06
N LYS A 100 -8.70 5.39 8.03
CA LYS A 100 -10.06 5.06 8.42
C LYS A 100 -10.06 3.90 9.41
N CYS A 101 -10.58 4.15 10.61
CA CYS A 101 -10.65 3.17 11.69
C CYS A 101 -12.04 2.52 11.72
N THR A 102 -12.10 1.19 11.63
CA THR A 102 -13.32 0.40 11.85
C THR A 102 -13.29 -0.23 13.25
N PHE A 103 -14.31 0.02 14.06
CA PHE A 103 -14.44 -0.50 15.42
C PHE A 103 -15.11 -1.89 15.47
N ALA A 104 -15.14 -2.50 16.65
CA ALA A 104 -15.77 -3.80 16.90
C ALA A 104 -17.26 -3.84 16.54
N ASP A 105 -17.97 -2.71 16.68
CA ASP A 105 -19.39 -2.53 16.35
C ASP A 105 -19.63 -2.21 14.87
N LYS A 106 -18.58 -2.24 14.04
CA LYS A 106 -18.57 -1.91 12.61
C LYS A 106 -18.83 -0.43 12.29
N THR A 107 -18.85 0.45 13.29
CA THR A 107 -18.76 1.89 13.02
C THR A 107 -17.41 2.24 12.45
N GLU A 108 -17.36 3.30 11.66
CA GLU A 108 -16.14 3.78 11.03
C GLU A 108 -15.92 5.26 11.35
N MET A 109 -14.67 5.64 11.60
CA MET A 109 -14.27 7.02 11.82
C MET A 109 -12.94 7.28 11.13
N GLU A 110 -12.80 8.44 10.53
CA GLU A 110 -11.51 8.90 10.01
C GLU A 110 -10.54 9.19 11.16
N ALA A 111 -9.24 9.08 10.88
CA ALA A 111 -8.17 9.45 11.80
C ALA A 111 -7.13 10.35 11.12
N GLU A 112 -6.25 10.92 11.94
CA GLU A 112 -5.02 11.59 11.51
C GLU A 112 -3.81 11.05 12.25
N LEU A 113 -2.66 11.08 11.59
CA LEU A 113 -1.38 10.79 12.22
C LEU A 113 -1.03 11.92 13.20
N VAL A 114 -0.83 11.58 14.47
CA VAL A 114 -0.34 12.51 15.49
C VAL A 114 1.18 12.62 15.39
N GLY A 115 1.84 11.48 15.21
CA GLY A 115 3.28 11.37 15.06
C GLY A 115 3.72 9.92 14.90
N THR A 116 4.97 9.72 14.51
CA THR A 116 5.54 8.38 14.30
C THR A 116 7.04 8.36 14.56
N ASP A 117 7.56 7.17 14.87
CA ASP A 117 8.96 6.92 15.17
C ASP A 117 9.44 5.66 14.42
N PRO A 118 10.08 5.83 13.23
CA PRO A 118 10.51 4.73 12.37
C PRO A 118 11.47 3.77 13.07
N MET A 119 12.36 4.28 13.93
CA MET A 119 13.39 3.48 14.59
C MET A 119 12.84 2.54 15.70
N THR A 120 11.59 2.72 16.13
CA THR A 120 10.89 1.76 17.01
C THR A 120 9.69 1.11 16.34
N ASP A 121 9.42 1.50 15.09
CA ASP A 121 8.22 1.12 14.36
C ASP A 121 6.90 1.42 15.09
N ILE A 122 6.79 2.57 15.76
CA ILE A 122 5.57 3.00 16.47
C ILE A 122 4.95 4.24 15.82
N ALA A 123 3.62 4.27 15.74
CA ALA A 123 2.85 5.44 15.37
C ALA A 123 1.67 5.65 16.33
N VAL A 124 1.27 6.91 16.49
CA VAL A 124 0.03 7.27 17.16
C VAL A 124 -0.87 8.01 16.18
N ILE A 125 -2.11 7.57 16.08
CA ILE A 125 -3.16 8.22 15.29
C ILE A 125 -4.30 8.69 16.21
N ARG A 126 -5.04 9.70 15.78
CA ARG A 126 -6.15 10.30 16.53
C ARG A 126 -7.43 10.27 15.72
N LEU A 127 -8.52 9.79 16.32
CA LEU A 127 -9.85 9.81 15.71
C LEU A 127 -10.36 11.25 15.50
N LYS A 128 -10.85 11.54 14.29
CA LYS A 128 -11.44 12.83 13.94
C LYS A 128 -12.90 12.92 14.33
N GLY A 129 -13.38 14.13 14.61
CA GLY A 129 -14.80 14.40 14.88
C GLY A 129 -15.33 13.74 16.15
N ALA A 130 -14.46 13.36 17.09
CA ALA A 130 -14.85 12.73 18.35
C ALA A 130 -15.62 13.67 19.29
N GLY A 131 -15.34 14.98 19.26
CA GLY A 131 -15.89 15.92 20.24
C GLY A 131 -15.58 15.47 21.68
N ASP A 132 -16.61 15.41 22.52
CA ASP A 132 -16.51 14.94 23.91
C ASP A 132 -16.72 13.41 24.06
N ARG A 133 -16.83 12.66 22.95
CA ARG A 133 -17.02 11.20 22.99
C ARG A 133 -15.82 10.54 23.68
N LYS A 134 -16.13 9.71 24.67
CA LYS A 134 -15.16 8.85 25.35
C LYS A 134 -15.13 7.47 24.69
N PHE A 135 -13.93 6.97 24.44
CA PHE A 135 -13.71 5.66 23.84
C PHE A 135 -13.22 4.64 24.89
N PRO A 136 -13.57 3.35 24.74
CA PRO A 136 -12.96 2.29 25.53
C PRO A 136 -11.45 2.27 25.31
N VAL A 137 -10.68 2.05 26.38
CA VAL A 137 -9.21 2.03 26.34
C VAL A 137 -8.67 0.67 26.77
N VAL A 138 -7.51 0.30 26.23
CA VAL A 138 -6.72 -0.80 26.76
C VAL A 138 -5.57 -0.23 27.61
N PRO A 139 -5.39 -0.70 28.86
CA PRO A 139 -4.27 -0.24 29.69
C PRO A 139 -2.96 -0.92 29.27
N PHE A 140 -1.84 -0.23 29.45
CA PHE A 140 -0.51 -0.85 29.38
C PHE A 140 -0.21 -1.65 30.66
N GLY A 141 0.36 -2.83 30.50
CA GLY A 141 0.98 -3.61 31.57
C GLY A 141 2.49 -3.33 31.65
N ASP A 142 3.17 -3.98 32.59
CA ASP A 142 4.63 -3.90 32.69
C ASP A 142 5.28 -5.06 31.91
N SER A 143 5.79 -4.75 30.72
CA SER A 143 6.41 -5.76 29.86
C SER A 143 7.72 -6.35 30.42
N SER A 144 8.35 -5.71 31.41
CA SER A 144 9.58 -6.23 32.06
C SER A 144 9.32 -7.38 33.02
N LEU A 145 8.06 -7.57 33.43
CA LEU A 145 7.64 -8.66 34.31
C LEU A 145 7.36 -9.96 33.54
N MET A 146 7.24 -9.88 32.21
CA MET A 146 6.99 -11.05 31.37
C MET A 146 8.14 -12.06 31.47
N ARG A 147 7.80 -13.35 31.46
CA ARG A 147 8.71 -14.48 31.48
C ARG A 147 8.33 -15.48 30.40
N MET A 148 9.32 -16.24 29.94
CA MET A 148 9.07 -17.38 29.05
C MET A 148 8.04 -18.33 29.69
N GLY A 149 7.02 -18.74 28.93
CA GLY A 149 5.92 -19.57 29.41
C GLY A 149 4.66 -18.81 29.84
N ASP A 150 4.72 -17.49 30.04
CA ASP A 150 3.54 -16.70 30.34
C ASP A 150 2.59 -16.65 29.14
N HIS A 151 1.30 -16.86 29.37
CA HIS A 151 0.29 -16.83 28.31
C HIS A 151 0.06 -15.40 27.82
N VAL A 152 -0.01 -15.26 26.50
CA VAL A 152 -0.27 -14.00 25.81
C VAL A 152 -1.31 -14.20 24.71
N LEU A 153 -2.04 -13.14 24.40
CA LEU A 153 -3.03 -13.09 23.34
C LEU A 153 -2.59 -12.05 22.32
N ALA A 154 -2.32 -12.46 21.08
CA ALA A 154 -2.12 -11.54 19.98
C ALA A 154 -3.47 -11.19 19.38
N MET A 155 -3.82 -9.89 19.38
CA MET A 155 -5.10 -9.40 18.89
C MET A 155 -4.92 -8.44 17.72
N GLY A 156 -5.80 -8.53 16.74
CA GLY A 156 -5.75 -7.73 15.52
C GLY A 156 -6.93 -7.96 14.61
N SER A 157 -6.85 -7.57 13.34
CA SER A 157 -7.88 -7.77 12.32
C SER A 157 -7.25 -8.24 11.00
N PRO A 158 -6.82 -9.51 10.91
CA PRO A 158 -6.07 -10.02 9.78
C PRO A 158 -6.88 -10.01 8.49
N LEU A 159 -6.19 -9.79 7.36
CA LEU A 159 -6.76 -9.78 6.00
C LEU A 159 -7.96 -8.83 5.81
N SER A 160 -8.14 -7.83 6.66
CA SER A 160 -9.31 -6.94 6.65
C SER A 160 -10.67 -7.63 6.78
N LEU A 161 -10.76 -8.90 7.23
CA LEU A 161 -12.03 -9.65 7.30
C LEU A 161 -12.78 -9.41 8.63
N SER A 162 -12.11 -9.63 9.77
CA SER A 162 -12.69 -9.46 11.11
C SER A 162 -11.62 -9.44 12.20
N GLN A 163 -11.94 -8.84 13.36
CA GLN A 163 -11.10 -8.94 14.56
C GLN A 163 -10.82 -10.40 14.90
N SER A 164 -9.56 -10.73 15.19
CA SER A 164 -9.07 -12.07 15.54
C SER A 164 -8.25 -12.02 16.83
N VAL A 165 -8.19 -13.16 17.49
CA VAL A 165 -7.39 -13.38 18.70
C VAL A 165 -6.71 -14.74 18.57
N THR A 166 -5.41 -14.80 18.81
CA THR A 166 -4.64 -16.04 18.87
C THR A 166 -3.97 -16.15 20.24
N LEU A 167 -3.97 -17.36 20.80
CA LEU A 167 -3.34 -17.66 22.09
C LEU A 167 -1.95 -18.22 21.83
N GLY A 168 -0.99 -17.80 22.65
CA GLY A 168 0.31 -18.43 22.75
C GLY A 168 0.94 -18.15 24.11
N ILE A 169 2.24 -18.35 24.18
CA ILE A 169 3.09 -18.01 25.32
C ILE A 169 4.23 -17.10 24.86
N VAL A 170 4.81 -16.36 25.80
CA VAL A 170 6.13 -15.76 25.59
C VAL A 170 7.14 -16.89 25.40
N SER A 171 7.77 -16.92 24.23
CA SER A 171 8.78 -17.91 23.87
C SER A 171 10.19 -17.41 24.12
N ASN A 172 10.42 -16.09 23.99
CA ASN A 172 11.70 -15.44 24.26
C ASN A 172 11.51 -13.95 24.56
N SER A 173 12.09 -13.43 25.63
CA SER A 173 11.99 -12.01 26.02
C SER A 173 13.06 -11.10 25.41
N GLU A 174 14.00 -11.66 24.67
CA GLU A 174 15.23 -10.99 24.23
C GLU A 174 15.51 -11.18 22.73
N VAL A 175 14.47 -11.27 21.91
CA VAL A 175 14.64 -11.50 20.47
C VAL A 175 15.28 -10.27 19.81
N ILE A 176 16.34 -10.51 19.05
CA ILE A 176 16.90 -9.56 18.08
C ILE A 176 16.89 -10.18 16.69
N MET A 177 16.89 -9.33 15.67
CA MET A 177 17.13 -9.73 14.29
C MET A 177 18.57 -10.27 14.15
N PRO A 178 18.79 -11.50 13.63
CA PRO A 178 20.13 -12.01 13.40
C PRO A 178 20.87 -11.20 12.32
N ALA A 179 22.16 -10.92 12.55
CA ALA A 179 22.99 -10.10 11.65
C ALA A 179 23.20 -10.69 10.23
N TRP A 180 22.85 -11.96 9.97
CA TRP A 180 22.89 -12.55 8.62
C TRP A 180 21.55 -12.39 7.87
N MET A 181 20.48 -12.00 8.58
CA MET A 181 19.24 -11.49 8.00
C MET A 181 19.31 -9.97 7.80
N ASP A 182 20.50 -9.39 7.95
CA ASP A 182 20.73 -7.94 7.95
C ASP A 182 20.74 -7.37 6.52
N GLY A 183 19.53 -7.24 5.98
CA GLY A 183 19.06 -5.99 5.37
C GLY A 183 18.10 -5.23 6.30
N GLY A 184 17.96 -5.69 7.55
CA GLY A 184 17.13 -5.14 8.63
C GLY A 184 15.62 -5.20 8.38
N LEU A 185 14.83 -5.29 9.44
CA LEU A 185 13.53 -4.62 9.39
C LEU A 185 13.86 -3.13 9.43
N SER A 186 13.87 -2.51 8.26
CA SER A 186 14.21 -1.10 8.10
C SER A 186 12.96 -0.31 7.77
N GLN A 187 12.78 0.83 8.44
CA GLN A 187 11.72 1.79 8.16
C GLN A 187 12.37 3.16 7.92
N ASP A 188 12.15 3.78 6.76
CA ASP A 188 12.84 5.04 6.38
C ASP A 188 14.38 4.96 6.50
N GLY A 189 14.94 3.81 6.10
CA GLY A 189 16.37 3.48 6.24
C GLY A 189 16.88 3.35 7.69
N GLU A 190 15.99 3.45 8.68
CA GLU A 190 16.31 3.22 10.09
C GLU A 190 16.15 1.75 10.47
N ASN A 191 17.18 1.17 11.07
CA ASN A 191 17.14 -0.21 11.58
C ASN A 191 16.32 -0.27 12.88
N VAL A 192 15.11 -0.84 12.80
CA VAL A 192 14.22 -0.99 13.97
C VAL A 192 14.88 -1.84 15.07
N GLY A 193 15.59 -2.90 14.67
CA GLY A 193 16.30 -3.80 15.58
C GLY A 193 17.49 -3.16 16.29
N ALA A 194 17.91 -1.95 15.89
CA ALA A 194 18.91 -1.19 16.63
C ALA A 194 18.38 -0.76 17.99
N LEU A 195 17.08 -0.50 18.16
CA LEU A 195 16.47 -0.10 19.44
C LEU A 195 15.53 -1.15 20.02
N VAL A 196 14.86 -1.92 19.17
CA VAL A 196 13.83 -2.86 19.59
C VAL A 196 14.45 -4.21 19.88
N ARG A 197 14.25 -4.67 21.12
CA ARG A 197 14.44 -6.06 21.52
C ARG A 197 13.06 -6.66 21.73
N TRP A 198 12.63 -7.49 20.80
CA TRP A 198 11.26 -7.98 20.71
C TRP A 198 10.94 -9.01 21.80
N ILE A 199 9.67 -8.99 22.22
CA ILE A 199 9.05 -10.12 22.93
C ILE A 199 8.65 -11.14 21.88
N GLY A 200 9.43 -12.20 21.77
CA GLY A 200 9.13 -13.37 20.95
C GLY A 200 8.04 -14.25 21.59
N HIS A 201 7.05 -14.64 20.80
CA HIS A 201 5.95 -15.50 21.23
C HIS A 201 5.52 -16.46 20.12
N ASP A 202 4.76 -17.50 20.46
CA ASP A 202 4.26 -18.50 19.50
C ASP A 202 2.78 -18.31 19.13
N ALA A 203 2.11 -17.29 19.67
CA ALA A 203 0.77 -16.91 19.22
C ALA A 203 0.79 -16.55 17.72
N ASP A 204 -0.16 -17.10 16.96
CA ASP A 204 -0.22 -16.91 15.51
C ASP A 204 -0.46 -15.44 15.12
N ILE A 205 0.46 -14.87 14.33
CA ILE A 205 0.30 -13.56 13.69
C ILE A 205 0.08 -13.75 12.18
N PHE A 206 -0.79 -12.94 11.58
CA PHE A 206 -1.02 -12.89 10.13
C PHE A 206 -0.95 -11.43 9.65
N PRO A 207 -0.73 -11.18 8.34
CA PRO A 207 -0.85 -9.84 7.78
C PRO A 207 -2.17 -9.17 8.20
N GLY A 208 -2.08 -7.96 8.76
CA GLY A 208 -3.19 -7.20 9.34
C GLY A 208 -3.28 -7.27 10.87
N ASN A 209 -2.55 -8.16 11.55
CA ASN A 209 -2.39 -8.11 13.01
C ASN A 209 -1.36 -7.06 13.46
N SER A 210 -0.46 -6.64 12.57
CA SER A 210 0.56 -5.62 12.85
C SER A 210 -0.10 -4.33 13.38
N GLY A 211 0.49 -3.79 14.44
CA GLY A 211 0.01 -2.63 15.18
C GLY A 211 -1.04 -2.95 16.24
N GLY A 212 -1.62 -4.15 16.21
CA GLY A 212 -2.54 -4.63 17.24
C GLY A 212 -1.80 -5.03 18.53
N PRO A 213 -2.49 -5.09 19.68
CA PRO A 213 -1.86 -5.35 20.96
C PRO A 213 -1.55 -6.85 21.16
N LEU A 214 -0.40 -7.12 21.77
CA LEU A 214 -0.10 -8.37 22.48
C LEU A 214 -0.43 -8.15 23.95
N VAL A 215 -1.37 -8.91 24.50
CA VAL A 215 -1.87 -8.71 25.88
C VAL A 215 -1.63 -9.92 26.77
N ASN A 216 -1.46 -9.68 28.06
CA ASN A 216 -1.49 -10.74 29.07
C ASN A 216 -2.94 -11.21 29.35
N LEU A 217 -3.09 -12.21 30.22
CA LEU A 217 -4.39 -12.74 30.62
C LEU A 217 -5.25 -11.75 31.45
N GLN A 218 -4.68 -10.65 31.91
CA GLN A 218 -5.39 -9.55 32.56
C GLN A 218 -6.01 -8.58 31.53
N GLY A 219 -5.61 -8.67 30.26
CA GLY A 219 -6.03 -7.76 29.19
C GLY A 219 -5.21 -6.47 29.13
N GLU A 220 -3.99 -6.49 29.69
CA GLU A 220 -3.05 -5.36 29.66
C GLU A 220 -2.08 -5.53 28.50
N VAL A 221 -1.78 -4.44 27.78
CA VAL A 221 -0.82 -4.44 26.66
C VAL A 221 0.59 -4.66 27.18
N ILE A 222 1.19 -5.79 26.82
CA ILE A 222 2.59 -6.11 27.12
C ILE A 222 3.48 -5.96 25.88
N GLY A 223 2.89 -5.76 24.70
CA GLY A 223 3.61 -5.36 23.49
C GLY A 223 2.70 -5.02 22.30
N ILE A 224 3.29 -4.57 21.20
CA ILE A 224 2.61 -4.27 19.94
C ILE A 224 3.11 -5.24 18.86
N ASN A 225 2.19 -6.02 18.27
CA ASN A 225 2.52 -7.06 17.29
C ASN A 225 3.17 -6.44 16.04
N GLU A 226 4.29 -7.00 15.55
CA GLU A 226 5.06 -6.40 14.45
C GLU A 226 5.57 -7.44 13.44
N ILE A 227 6.36 -8.41 13.90
CA ILE A 227 7.10 -9.33 13.03
C ILE A 227 6.59 -10.78 13.14
N LYS A 228 6.76 -11.56 12.06
CA LYS A 228 6.62 -13.02 12.06
C LYS A 228 7.80 -13.66 11.34
N MET A 229 8.66 -14.35 12.10
CA MET A 229 9.88 -15.01 11.60
C MET A 229 10.02 -16.41 12.20
N GLY A 230 9.03 -17.27 11.96
CA GLY A 230 8.91 -18.58 12.63
C GLY A 230 8.34 -18.47 14.06
N LEU A 231 8.73 -17.43 14.81
CA LEU A 231 8.05 -16.91 16.00
C LEU A 231 7.41 -15.55 15.69
N GLY A 232 6.34 -15.21 16.38
CA GLY A 232 5.82 -13.83 16.42
C GLY A 232 6.73 -12.95 17.28
N GLY A 233 6.82 -11.67 16.96
CA GLY A 233 7.55 -10.69 17.75
C GLY A 233 6.75 -9.41 17.96
N ALA A 234 6.74 -8.93 19.19
CA ALA A 234 6.06 -7.71 19.59
C ALA A 234 7.04 -6.70 20.21
N ILE A 235 6.86 -5.42 19.86
CA ILE A 235 7.58 -4.29 20.47
C ILE A 235 7.19 -4.24 21.95
N PRO A 236 8.14 -4.21 22.91
CA PRO A 236 7.80 -4.22 24.33
C PRO A 236 6.85 -3.09 24.74
N GLY A 237 5.83 -3.41 25.52
CA GLY A 237 4.77 -2.47 25.93
C GLY A 237 5.30 -1.23 26.65
N ASN A 238 6.35 -1.36 27.48
CA ASN A 238 6.96 -0.21 28.15
C ASN A 238 7.59 0.77 27.15
N LEU A 239 8.29 0.27 26.13
CA LEU A 239 8.89 1.08 25.07
C LEU A 239 7.81 1.73 24.21
N ALA A 240 6.80 0.96 23.80
CA ALA A 240 5.68 1.46 23.03
C ALA A 240 4.90 2.57 23.77
N ARG A 241 4.71 2.43 25.08
CA ARG A 241 4.09 3.46 25.93
C ARG A 241 4.91 4.74 25.97
N GLU A 242 6.22 4.64 26.24
CA GLU A 242 7.13 5.79 26.28
C GLU A 242 7.12 6.58 24.97
N VAL A 243 7.25 5.87 23.84
CA VAL A 243 7.20 6.47 22.51
C VAL A 243 5.84 7.09 22.23
N ALA A 244 4.74 6.40 22.53
CA ALA A 244 3.39 6.93 22.31
C ALA A 244 3.13 8.19 23.13
N GLU A 245 3.58 8.25 24.39
CA GLU A 245 3.46 9.44 25.23
C GLU A 245 4.24 10.63 24.65
N ALA A 246 5.47 10.41 24.18
CA ALA A 246 6.28 11.44 23.53
C ALA A 246 5.63 11.96 22.23
N LEU A 247 5.12 11.05 21.40
CA LEU A 247 4.40 11.38 20.16
C LEU A 247 3.12 12.17 20.45
N ILE A 248 2.35 11.80 21.47
CA ILE A 248 1.14 12.54 21.86
C ILE A 248 1.49 13.94 22.39
N ALA A 249 2.59 14.07 23.13
CA ALA A 249 2.97 15.34 23.74
C ALA A 249 3.55 16.34 22.73
N THR A 250 4.32 15.87 21.75
CA THR A 250 5.14 16.74 20.89
C THR A 250 5.03 16.48 19.38
N GLY A 251 4.35 15.40 18.97
CA GLY A 251 4.25 14.96 17.58
C GLY A 251 5.49 14.25 17.04
N SER A 252 6.58 14.13 17.82
CA SER A 252 7.83 13.48 17.42
C SER A 252 8.56 12.84 18.59
N VAL A 253 9.57 12.01 18.32
CA VAL A 253 10.48 11.48 19.35
C VAL A 253 11.85 12.08 19.13
N ALA A 254 12.29 12.95 20.03
CA ALA A 254 13.63 13.50 19.99
C ALA A 254 14.65 12.43 20.41
N ARG A 255 15.66 12.20 19.57
CA ARG A 255 16.72 11.23 19.81
C ARG A 255 18.08 11.91 19.78
N ALA A 256 18.91 11.59 20.76
CA ALA A 256 20.30 12.00 20.77
C ALA A 256 21.15 11.14 19.82
N TRP A 257 22.19 11.75 19.28
CA TRP A 257 23.19 11.07 18.47
C TRP A 257 24.60 11.47 18.92
N LEU A 258 25.47 10.47 19.02
CA LEU A 258 26.89 10.64 19.39
C LEU A 258 27.82 10.34 18.21
N GLY A 259 27.38 9.57 17.22
CA GLY A 259 28.25 9.01 16.17
C GLY A 259 29.15 7.87 16.65
N LEU A 260 28.68 7.08 17.62
CA LEU A 260 29.31 5.84 18.06
C LEU A 260 28.53 4.64 17.55
N GLU A 261 29.25 3.64 17.03
CA GLU A 261 28.72 2.29 16.82
C GLU A 261 29.53 1.32 17.67
N LEU A 262 28.81 0.56 18.50
CA LEU A 262 29.42 -0.46 19.34
C LEU A 262 29.22 -1.84 18.73
N GLN A 263 30.13 -2.73 19.06
CA GLN A 263 29.96 -4.16 18.86
C GLN A 263 30.22 -4.91 20.17
N PRO A 264 29.77 -6.17 20.27
CA PRO A 264 30.16 -7.02 21.38
C PRO A 264 31.68 -7.15 21.48
N ARG A 265 32.17 -7.24 22.71
CA ARG A 265 33.60 -7.45 22.95
C ARG A 265 34.09 -8.73 22.25
N LEU A 266 35.32 -8.68 21.77
CA LEU A 266 35.96 -9.84 21.17
C LEU A 266 36.08 -10.96 22.22
N LYS A 267 35.94 -12.22 21.81
CA LYS A 267 36.11 -13.38 22.72
C LYS A 267 37.49 -13.43 23.38
N SER A 268 38.50 -12.84 22.77
CA SER A 268 39.86 -12.70 23.30
C SER A 268 40.00 -11.61 24.35
N ASP A 269 39.02 -10.71 24.49
CA ASP A 269 39.04 -9.65 25.49
C ASP A 269 38.63 -10.19 26.86
N THR A 270 39.63 -10.48 27.70
CA THR A 270 39.46 -11.02 29.05
C THR A 270 39.29 -9.94 30.12
N ARG A 271 39.30 -8.65 29.75
CA ARG A 271 39.48 -7.54 30.69
C ARG A 271 38.23 -7.16 31.52
N GLY A 272 37.17 -7.97 31.51
CA GLY A 272 36.00 -7.77 32.39
C GLY A 272 34.75 -7.26 31.66
N THR A 273 34.17 -6.13 32.07
CA THR A 273 32.95 -5.51 31.48
C THR A 273 33.28 -4.53 30.35
N GLY A 274 32.27 -4.10 29.60
CA GLY A 274 32.41 -3.03 28.61
C GLY A 274 31.84 -3.41 27.24
N ALA A 275 31.97 -2.50 26.29
CA ALA A 275 31.64 -2.70 24.89
C ALA A 275 32.76 -2.19 23.99
N LEU A 276 32.97 -2.82 22.83
CA LEU A 276 33.99 -2.39 21.89
C LEU A 276 33.43 -1.27 21.01
N VAL A 277 34.10 -0.12 20.98
CA VAL A 277 33.85 0.94 20.01
C VAL A 277 34.35 0.48 18.65
N ALA A 278 33.43 0.10 17.77
CA ALA A 278 33.75 -0.37 16.43
C ALA A 278 33.96 0.81 15.48
N THR A 279 33.02 1.77 15.51
CA THR A 279 33.01 2.92 14.62
C THR A 279 32.89 4.21 15.42
N VAL A 280 33.71 5.19 15.05
CA VAL A 280 33.52 6.60 15.42
C VAL A 280 33.28 7.35 14.11
N VAL A 281 32.07 7.86 13.93
CA VAL A 281 31.67 8.54 12.70
C VAL A 281 32.45 9.85 12.58
N LYS A 282 32.99 10.12 11.40
CA LYS A 282 33.72 11.37 11.12
C LYS A 282 32.79 12.59 11.24
N ASP A 283 33.31 13.68 11.79
CA ASP A 283 32.60 14.94 12.09
C ASP A 283 31.46 14.76 13.10
N SER A 284 31.49 13.70 13.92
CA SER A 284 30.50 13.43 14.95
C SER A 284 30.90 14.01 16.32
N PRO A 285 29.94 14.14 17.26
CA PRO A 285 30.26 14.50 18.64
C PRO A 285 31.28 13.57 19.31
N ALA A 286 31.26 12.28 19.02
CA ALA A 286 32.19 11.32 19.58
C ALA A 286 33.61 11.50 19.03
N GLU A 287 33.76 11.79 17.74
CA GLU A 287 35.09 12.14 17.19
C GLU A 287 35.62 13.41 17.85
N ALA A 288 34.78 14.45 17.96
CA ALA A 288 35.14 15.70 18.61
C ALA A 288 35.50 15.53 20.10
N ALA A 289 34.85 14.59 20.79
CA ALA A 289 35.15 14.22 22.17
C ALA A 289 36.41 13.35 22.30
N GLY A 290 36.97 12.86 21.20
CA GLY A 290 38.21 12.09 21.17
C GLY A 290 38.05 10.59 21.34
N PHE A 291 36.87 10.02 21.08
CA PHE A 291 36.68 8.57 20.98
C PHE A 291 37.48 8.02 19.80
N GLN A 292 37.93 6.76 19.91
CA GLN A 292 38.67 6.07 18.87
C GLN A 292 38.12 4.66 18.64
N PRO A 293 38.09 4.16 17.39
CA PRO A 293 37.89 2.74 17.14
C PRO A 293 38.91 1.91 17.93
N GLY A 294 38.43 0.85 18.59
CA GLY A 294 39.25 0.02 19.47
C GLY A 294 39.16 0.39 20.96
N ASP A 295 38.58 1.55 21.30
CA ASP A 295 38.26 1.88 22.68
C ASP A 295 37.30 0.85 23.28
N ARG A 296 37.49 0.54 24.57
CA ARG A 296 36.52 -0.25 25.34
C ARG A 296 35.68 0.70 26.19
N LEU A 297 34.43 0.93 25.80
CA LEU A 297 33.50 1.76 26.57
C LEU A 297 33.07 1.05 27.85
N ILE A 298 33.34 1.66 29.00
CA ILE A 298 33.05 1.13 30.34
C ILE A 298 31.79 1.77 30.91
N SER A 299 31.59 3.07 30.70
CA SER A 299 30.38 3.77 31.14
C SER A 299 30.05 4.97 30.25
N LEU A 300 28.76 5.29 30.16
CA LEU A 300 28.22 6.47 29.48
C LEU A 300 27.13 7.08 30.36
N ALA A 301 27.17 8.40 30.57
CA ALA A 301 26.23 9.10 31.45
C ALA A 301 26.17 8.56 32.89
N GLY A 302 27.27 7.98 33.38
CA GLY A 302 27.30 7.30 34.67
C GLY A 302 26.66 5.91 34.69
N THR A 303 26.06 5.47 33.59
CA THR A 303 25.52 4.12 33.43
C THR A 303 26.64 3.17 32.98
N PRO A 304 26.90 2.06 33.71
CA PRO A 304 27.83 1.03 33.26
C PRO A 304 27.37 0.40 31.93
N VAL A 305 28.32 0.19 31.03
CA VAL A 305 28.09 -0.47 29.73
C VAL A 305 28.73 -1.85 29.78
N ASP A 306 28.00 -2.89 29.39
CA ASP A 306 28.54 -4.22 29.16
C ASP A 306 27.81 -4.89 28.00
N VAL A 307 28.49 -5.03 26.86
CA VAL A 307 27.98 -5.68 25.66
C VAL A 307 28.90 -6.84 25.34
N ARG A 308 28.51 -8.02 25.82
CA ARG A 308 29.17 -9.30 25.52
C ARG A 308 28.49 -10.05 24.39
N PHE A 309 27.19 -9.85 24.23
CA PHE A 309 26.37 -10.47 23.20
C PHE A 309 25.57 -9.42 22.42
N PRO A 310 25.24 -9.67 21.13
CA PRO A 310 24.48 -8.73 20.31
C PRO A 310 23.11 -8.33 20.90
N GLU A 311 22.47 -9.19 21.68
CA GLU A 311 21.17 -8.99 22.33
C GLU A 311 21.18 -7.82 23.35
N GLN A 312 22.38 -7.36 23.73
CA GLN A 312 22.59 -6.25 24.65
C GLN A 312 22.82 -4.91 23.92
N LEU A 313 23.05 -4.91 22.60
CA LEU A 313 23.24 -3.68 21.83
C LEU A 313 22.00 -2.76 21.84
N PRO A 314 20.76 -3.26 21.71
CA PRO A 314 19.59 -2.38 21.76
C PRO A 314 19.46 -1.61 23.07
N ASP A 315 19.87 -2.20 24.20
CA ASP A 315 19.84 -1.55 25.50
C ASP A 315 20.81 -0.35 25.55
N PHE A 316 22.04 -0.53 25.02
CA PHE A 316 22.99 0.57 24.88
C PHE A 316 22.48 1.65 23.90
N ASN A 317 21.95 1.24 22.75
CA ASN A 317 21.47 2.21 21.75
C ASN A 317 20.30 3.04 22.29
N ARG A 318 19.40 2.44 23.09
CA ARG A 318 18.35 3.18 23.79
C ARG A 318 18.91 4.15 24.84
N LEU A 319 19.91 3.73 25.61
CA LEU A 319 20.63 4.64 26.53
C LEU A 319 21.21 5.85 25.79
N ALA A 320 21.91 5.62 24.68
CA ALA A 320 22.54 6.68 23.90
C ALA A 320 21.50 7.61 23.22
N ALA A 321 20.43 7.04 22.67
CA ALA A 321 19.36 7.78 22.01
C ALA A 321 18.50 8.61 22.99
N GLY A 322 18.38 8.16 24.25
CA GLY A 322 17.63 8.85 25.30
C GLY A 322 18.40 9.96 26.03
N LEU A 323 19.66 10.23 25.66
CA LEU A 323 20.43 11.31 26.29
C LEU A 323 19.83 12.69 25.98
N ALA A 324 19.98 13.62 26.92
CA ALA A 324 19.58 15.01 26.71
C ALA A 324 20.49 15.68 25.66
N VAL A 325 19.88 16.18 24.60
CA VAL A 325 20.59 16.93 23.54
C VAL A 325 21.20 18.22 24.11
N GLY A 326 22.44 18.52 23.70
CA GLY A 326 23.16 19.75 24.04
C GLY A 326 23.78 19.78 25.44
N ALA A 327 23.42 18.84 26.32
CA ALA A 327 24.02 18.70 27.64
C ALA A 327 25.28 17.81 27.57
N PRO A 328 26.46 18.26 28.00
CA PRO A 328 27.65 17.41 28.02
C PRO A 328 27.47 16.20 28.94
N VAL A 329 27.88 15.03 28.46
CA VAL A 329 27.77 13.73 29.13
C VAL A 329 29.15 13.13 29.30
N ALA A 330 29.44 12.65 30.51
CA ALA A 330 30.68 11.94 30.81
C ALA A 330 30.65 10.51 30.25
N ALA A 331 31.77 10.06 29.70
CA ALA A 331 32.02 8.69 29.29
C ALA A 331 33.39 8.23 29.79
N VAL A 332 33.50 6.96 30.17
CA VAL A 332 34.77 6.35 30.55
C VAL A 332 35.06 5.24 29.56
N VAL A 333 36.18 5.37 28.85
CA VAL A 333 36.71 4.34 27.97
C VAL A 333 38.03 3.80 28.51
N GLU A 334 38.41 2.60 28.11
CA GLU A 334 39.75 2.10 28.28
C GLU A 334 40.45 2.03 26.92
N ARG A 335 41.61 2.68 26.83
CA ARG A 335 42.44 2.74 25.62
C ARG A 335 43.85 2.31 25.98
N ALA A 336 44.38 1.31 25.28
CA ALA A 336 45.69 0.71 25.58
C ALA A 336 45.85 0.38 27.09
N ASP A 337 44.80 -0.22 27.67
CA ASP A 337 44.72 -0.67 29.07
C ASP A 337 44.81 0.46 30.13
N ALA A 338 44.57 1.71 29.72
CA ALA A 338 44.44 2.86 30.62
C ALA A 338 43.03 3.47 30.54
N PRO A 339 42.42 3.87 31.67
CA PRO A 339 41.16 4.60 31.65
C PRO A 339 41.36 6.00 31.07
N VAL A 340 40.43 6.41 30.21
CA VAL A 340 40.35 7.75 29.62
C VAL A 340 38.95 8.28 29.86
N GLU A 341 38.87 9.42 30.56
CA GLU A 341 37.62 10.15 30.75
C GLU A 341 37.40 11.09 29.56
N LEU A 342 36.24 10.94 28.92
CA LEU A 342 35.81 11.73 27.79
C LEU A 342 34.52 12.47 28.15
N THR A 343 34.31 13.63 27.53
CA THR A 343 33.05 14.37 27.64
C THR A 343 32.49 14.58 26.24
N VAL A 344 31.32 14.02 25.98
CA VAL A 344 30.64 14.12 24.68
C VAL A 344 29.35 14.92 24.81
N THR A 345 29.08 15.79 23.84
CA THR A 345 27.84 16.58 23.82
C THR A 345 26.90 15.99 22.78
N PRO A 346 25.81 15.30 23.16
CA PRO A 346 24.88 14.72 22.22
C PRO A 346 24.19 15.79 21.36
N VAL A 347 23.97 15.49 20.09
CA VAL A 347 23.24 16.37 19.15
C VAL A 347 21.92 15.70 18.74
N PRO A 348 20.94 16.43 18.19
CA PRO A 348 19.75 15.79 17.63
C PRO A 348 20.14 14.80 16.53
N ARG A 349 19.52 13.62 16.54
CA ARG A 349 19.59 12.68 15.42
C ARG A 349 18.75 13.20 14.26
N GLU A 350 19.38 13.38 13.10
CA GLU A 350 18.68 13.63 11.84
C GLU A 350 18.02 12.35 11.31
N PRO A 351 16.89 12.45 10.59
CA PRO A 351 16.32 11.30 9.87
C PRO A 351 17.34 10.72 8.89
N TYR A 352 17.48 9.40 8.88
CA TYR A 352 18.38 8.73 7.94
C TYR A 352 17.92 8.92 6.47
N GLU A 353 16.63 8.72 6.20
CA GLU A 353 15.99 9.07 4.92
C GLU A 353 15.02 10.26 5.08
N PRO A 354 15.42 11.48 4.67
CA PRO A 354 14.49 12.61 4.65
C PRO A 354 13.32 12.35 3.71
N LYS A 355 12.22 13.09 3.95
CA LYS A 355 10.99 12.99 3.16
C LYS A 355 11.29 13.11 1.67
N GLN A 356 10.70 12.18 0.90
CA GLN A 356 10.77 12.16 -0.55
C GLN A 356 9.62 12.98 -1.16
N PHE A 357 9.85 13.50 -2.36
CA PHE A 357 8.93 14.35 -3.10
C PHE A 357 8.90 13.94 -4.57
N GLU A 358 7.71 13.96 -5.19
CA GLU A 358 7.59 13.88 -6.63
C GLU A 358 7.81 15.26 -7.26
N GLN A 359 8.57 15.29 -8.36
CA GLN A 359 8.63 16.44 -9.26
C GLN A 359 8.15 16.01 -10.67
N THR A 360 6.84 16.16 -10.88
CA THR A 360 6.11 15.70 -12.08
C THR A 360 6.69 16.27 -13.37
N GLN A 361 7.12 17.54 -13.38
CA GLN A 361 7.61 18.24 -14.56
C GLN A 361 8.98 17.74 -15.03
N TRP A 362 9.74 17.15 -14.11
CA TRP A 362 11.03 16.52 -14.41
C TRP A 362 10.90 15.00 -14.60
N GLY A 363 9.78 14.40 -14.16
CA GLY A 363 9.56 12.96 -14.18
C GLY A 363 10.55 12.22 -13.27
N ILE A 364 10.78 12.74 -12.07
CA ILE A 364 11.67 12.15 -11.06
C ILE A 364 11.03 12.26 -9.68
N THR A 365 11.52 11.44 -8.76
CA THR A 365 11.35 11.68 -7.33
C THR A 365 12.69 12.07 -6.73
N VAL A 366 12.64 12.89 -5.70
CA VAL A 366 13.83 13.46 -5.07
C VAL A 366 13.70 13.54 -3.55
N ARG A 367 14.82 13.64 -2.84
CA ARG A 367 14.88 13.97 -1.41
C ARG A 367 16.15 14.76 -1.07
N ASP A 368 16.15 15.36 0.11
CA ASP A 368 17.37 15.93 0.70
C ASP A 368 18.36 14.82 1.07
N ILE A 369 19.65 15.15 1.13
CA ILE A 369 20.69 14.22 1.56
C ILE A 369 20.88 14.38 3.07
N SER A 370 20.68 13.31 3.85
CA SER A 370 20.98 13.33 5.29
C SER A 370 22.50 13.35 5.55
N PHE A 371 22.90 13.76 6.75
CA PHE A 371 24.31 13.70 7.17
C PHE A 371 24.92 12.29 6.95
N MET A 372 24.22 11.24 7.36
CA MET A 372 24.70 9.86 7.21
C MET A 372 24.80 9.44 5.74
N LYS A 373 23.77 9.71 4.92
CA LYS A 373 23.78 9.37 3.49
C LYS A 373 24.91 10.10 2.75
N ALA A 374 25.18 11.36 3.08
CA ALA A 374 26.30 12.10 2.50
C ALA A 374 27.65 11.39 2.76
N ARG A 375 27.88 10.88 3.97
CA ARG A 375 29.11 10.16 4.34
C ARG A 375 29.23 8.81 3.66
N GLU A 376 28.13 8.06 3.54
CA GLU A 376 28.09 6.80 2.77
C GLU A 376 28.39 7.01 1.29
N MET A 377 27.86 8.10 0.71
CA MET A 377 28.16 8.53 -0.64
C MET A 377 29.56 9.16 -0.78
N LYS A 378 30.33 9.26 0.31
CA LYS A 378 31.67 9.87 0.38
C LYS A 378 31.69 11.35 -0.05
N ARG A 379 30.60 12.06 0.19
CA ARG A 379 30.46 13.49 -0.04
C ARG A 379 30.97 14.29 1.15
N LYS A 380 31.43 15.51 0.87
CA LYS A 380 31.93 16.44 1.90
C LYS A 380 30.80 17.04 2.74
N ASP A 381 29.65 17.29 2.12
CA ASP A 381 28.46 17.92 2.68
C ASP A 381 27.19 17.23 2.14
N SER A 382 26.05 17.64 2.70
CA SER A 382 24.70 17.25 2.28
C SER A 382 24.13 18.14 1.17
N ASP A 383 24.93 19.06 0.61
CA ASP A 383 24.46 19.98 -0.43
C ASP A 383 24.06 19.21 -1.69
N GLY A 384 22.85 19.47 -2.16
CA GLY A 384 22.29 18.94 -3.40
C GLY A 384 20.94 18.27 -3.20
N VAL A 385 20.41 17.70 -4.27
CA VAL A 385 19.12 17.00 -4.28
C VAL A 385 19.32 15.61 -4.83
N LEU A 386 19.08 14.59 -3.99
CA LEU A 386 19.24 13.19 -4.35
C LEU A 386 18.08 12.74 -5.22
N VAL A 387 18.39 12.20 -6.41
CA VAL A 387 17.42 11.56 -7.29
C VAL A 387 17.17 10.13 -6.80
N THR A 388 15.92 9.85 -6.45
CA THR A 388 15.51 8.58 -5.84
C THR A 388 14.74 7.66 -6.79
N SER A 389 14.18 8.18 -7.87
CA SER A 389 13.69 7.37 -9.00
C SER A 389 13.44 8.26 -10.21
N VAL A 390 13.45 7.66 -11.41
CA VAL A 390 13.29 8.38 -12.68
C VAL A 390 12.20 7.68 -13.50
N ARG A 391 11.29 8.47 -14.07
CA ARG A 391 10.17 7.97 -14.87
C ARG A 391 10.65 7.51 -16.24
N PRO A 392 10.46 6.23 -16.62
CA PRO A 392 10.77 5.76 -17.97
C PRO A 392 10.02 6.58 -19.03
N GLY A 393 10.75 7.07 -20.03
CA GLY A 393 10.20 7.96 -21.08
C GLY A 393 9.80 9.36 -20.59
N GLY A 394 10.07 9.69 -19.32
CA GLY A 394 9.89 11.02 -18.77
C GLY A 394 11.04 11.98 -19.13
N PRO A 395 10.90 13.28 -18.84
CA PRO A 395 11.87 14.31 -19.22
C PRO A 395 13.32 14.01 -18.82
N SER A 396 13.53 13.58 -17.59
CA SER A 396 14.86 13.25 -17.06
C SER A 396 15.45 11.96 -17.63
N SER A 397 14.61 10.98 -18.00
CA SER A 397 15.03 9.74 -18.67
C SER A 397 15.37 9.98 -20.15
N GLU A 398 14.66 10.90 -20.82
CA GLU A 398 14.92 11.27 -22.21
C GLU A 398 16.18 12.15 -22.36
N ALA A 399 16.64 12.79 -21.29
CA ALA A 399 17.81 13.66 -21.27
C ALA A 399 19.10 12.95 -21.72
N LYS A 400 20.14 13.73 -22.02
CA LYS A 400 21.39 13.25 -22.61
C LYS A 400 22.61 13.91 -21.93
N PRO A 401 23.33 13.22 -21.03
CA PRO A 401 23.01 11.89 -20.46
C PRO A 401 21.70 11.91 -19.63
N PRO A 402 21.01 10.77 -19.48
CA PRO A 402 19.82 10.69 -18.63
C PRO A 402 20.20 10.84 -17.16
N LEU A 403 19.30 11.37 -16.33
CA LEU A 403 19.42 11.26 -14.88
C LEU A 403 19.07 9.83 -14.45
N GLU A 404 19.69 9.37 -13.38
CA GLU A 404 19.58 8.02 -12.83
C GLU A 404 19.38 8.04 -11.31
N TRP A 405 19.01 6.88 -10.74
CA TRP A 405 19.00 6.67 -9.30
C TRP A 405 20.38 6.96 -8.69
N GLU A 406 20.40 7.63 -7.53
CA GLU A 406 21.60 8.10 -6.83
C GLU A 406 22.40 9.25 -7.48
N ASP A 407 21.91 9.83 -8.58
CA ASP A 407 22.44 11.12 -9.03
C ASP A 407 22.09 12.23 -8.01
N VAL A 408 22.99 13.18 -7.82
CA VAL A 408 22.75 14.35 -6.96
C VAL A 408 22.71 15.61 -7.82
N LEU A 409 21.54 16.22 -7.97
CA LEU A 409 21.39 17.52 -8.61
C LEU A 409 22.04 18.59 -7.73
N VAL A 410 22.86 19.44 -8.35
CA VAL A 410 23.64 20.48 -7.64
C VAL A 410 23.45 21.87 -8.23
N SER A 411 22.96 21.95 -9.48
CA SER A 411 22.57 23.20 -10.12
C SER A 411 21.48 22.95 -11.16
N ILE A 412 20.49 23.84 -11.23
CA ILE A 412 19.48 23.85 -12.30
C ILE A 412 19.33 25.27 -12.85
N GLY A 413 19.24 25.41 -14.18
CA GLY A 413 19.13 26.72 -14.82
C GLY A 413 20.31 27.66 -14.54
N GLY A 414 21.47 27.13 -14.13
CA GLY A 414 22.64 27.90 -13.70
C GLY A 414 22.61 28.38 -12.25
N ALA A 415 21.55 28.08 -11.49
CA ALA A 415 21.46 28.38 -10.07
C ALA A 415 21.82 27.13 -9.24
N PRO A 416 22.71 27.25 -8.23
CA PRO A 416 22.99 26.16 -7.30
C PRO A 416 21.72 25.74 -6.56
N VAL A 417 21.56 24.44 -6.33
CA VAL A 417 20.48 23.88 -5.49
C VAL A 417 21.11 23.03 -4.39
N LYS A 418 20.86 23.38 -3.14
CA LYS A 418 21.40 22.69 -1.95
C LYS A 418 20.38 21.81 -1.24
N SER A 419 19.10 22.00 -1.54
CA SER A 419 17.98 21.28 -0.94
C SER A 419 16.83 21.09 -1.93
N VAL A 420 15.95 20.14 -1.64
CA VAL A 420 14.70 19.92 -2.40
C VAL A 420 13.89 21.20 -2.44
N LYS A 421 13.81 21.95 -1.34
CA LYS A 421 13.11 23.23 -1.30
C LYS A 421 13.62 24.20 -2.38
N GLU A 422 14.93 24.42 -2.42
CA GLU A 422 15.55 25.28 -3.44
C GLU A 422 15.33 24.74 -4.86
N PHE A 423 15.40 23.42 -5.05
CA PHE A 423 15.12 22.79 -6.33
C PHE A 423 13.67 22.97 -6.81
N MET A 424 12.71 22.86 -5.90
CA MET A 424 11.29 23.07 -6.20
C MET A 424 11.01 24.54 -6.53
N GLU A 425 11.53 25.47 -5.72
CA GLU A 425 11.40 26.93 -5.94
C GLU A 425 12.04 27.35 -7.28
N ALA A 426 13.24 26.84 -7.58
CA ALA A 426 13.92 27.11 -8.84
C ALA A 426 13.18 26.49 -10.04
N THR A 427 12.60 25.30 -9.89
CA THR A 427 11.75 24.70 -10.93
C THR A 427 10.51 25.55 -11.19
N GLU A 428 9.79 25.96 -10.15
CA GLU A 428 8.61 26.80 -10.28
C GLU A 428 8.93 28.14 -10.96
N ALA A 429 10.03 28.79 -10.57
CA ALA A 429 10.48 30.03 -11.18
C ALA A 429 10.79 29.88 -12.69
N LEU A 430 11.32 28.72 -13.11
CA LEU A 430 11.60 28.43 -14.51
C LEU A 430 10.33 28.14 -15.32
N THR A 431 9.28 27.57 -14.72
CA THR A 431 8.13 27.03 -15.46
C THR A 431 6.80 27.78 -15.28
N LYS A 432 6.69 28.70 -14.33
CA LYS A 432 5.46 29.44 -13.99
C LYS A 432 4.66 30.00 -15.18
N ASP A 433 5.36 30.53 -16.19
CA ASP A 433 4.73 31.17 -17.36
C ASP A 433 4.82 30.30 -18.65
N GLN A 434 5.16 29.02 -18.50
CA GLN A 434 5.40 28.11 -19.60
C GLN A 434 4.27 27.09 -19.74
N THR A 435 3.64 27.06 -20.90
CA THR A 435 2.60 26.06 -21.23
C THR A 435 3.18 24.84 -21.96
N ALA A 436 4.43 24.94 -22.43
CA ALA A 436 5.13 23.87 -23.13
C ALA A 436 6.43 23.51 -22.39
N PRO A 437 6.94 22.27 -22.52
CA PRO A 437 8.19 21.88 -21.90
C PRO A 437 9.38 22.73 -22.36
N ILE A 438 10.17 23.23 -21.42
CA ILE A 438 11.34 24.08 -21.67
C ILE A 438 12.66 23.33 -21.41
N PRO A 439 13.73 23.59 -22.18
CA PRO A 439 15.04 23.02 -21.91
C PRO A 439 15.69 23.71 -20.70
N VAL A 440 15.99 22.94 -19.65
CA VAL A 440 16.68 23.38 -18.44
C VAL A 440 18.03 22.67 -18.35
N LEU A 441 19.11 23.44 -18.23
CA LEU A 441 20.43 22.91 -17.95
C LEU A 441 20.50 22.44 -16.49
N ALA A 442 20.92 21.20 -16.26
CA ALA A 442 21.09 20.63 -14.93
C ALA A 442 22.51 20.08 -14.78
N GLU A 443 23.20 20.50 -13.73
CA GLU A 443 24.46 19.86 -13.31
C GLU A 443 24.16 18.87 -12.19
N PHE A 444 24.84 17.73 -12.22
CA PHE A 444 24.66 16.69 -11.23
C PHE A 444 25.96 15.92 -10.96
N ASP A 445 26.07 15.39 -9.75
CA ASP A 445 27.12 14.44 -9.38
C ASP A 445 26.61 13.02 -9.62
N ARG A 446 27.38 12.22 -10.36
CA ARG A 446 27.22 10.78 -10.44
C ARG A 446 28.45 10.13 -9.84
N LYS A 447 28.29 9.58 -8.63
CA LYS A 447 29.43 9.11 -7.82
C LYS A 447 30.47 10.23 -7.65
N THR A 448 31.61 10.13 -8.32
CA THR A 448 32.71 11.12 -8.26
C THR A 448 32.76 12.05 -9.47
N GLU A 449 31.90 11.87 -10.46
CA GLU A 449 31.88 12.65 -11.69
C GLU A 449 30.87 13.80 -11.60
N ARG A 450 31.27 15.00 -12.03
CA ARG A 450 30.36 16.13 -12.26
C ARG A 450 29.95 16.14 -13.73
N LEU A 451 28.67 15.94 -13.99
CA LEU A 451 28.09 15.88 -15.33
C LEU A 451 27.08 17.01 -15.52
N VAL A 452 26.74 17.26 -16.78
CA VAL A 452 25.72 18.24 -17.17
C VAL A 452 24.78 17.59 -18.17
N THR A 453 23.48 17.87 -18.04
CA THR A 453 22.45 17.43 -18.98
C THR A 453 21.44 18.55 -19.25
N VAL A 454 20.64 18.40 -20.30
CA VAL A 454 19.52 19.29 -20.60
C VAL A 454 18.23 18.50 -20.49
N VAL A 455 17.38 18.88 -19.54
CA VAL A 455 16.07 18.26 -19.30
C VAL A 455 14.99 19.14 -19.91
N LYS A 456 14.05 18.55 -20.66
CA LYS A 456 12.87 19.28 -21.19
C LYS A 456 11.75 19.31 -20.15
N VAL A 457 11.87 20.20 -19.18
CA VAL A 457 10.99 20.29 -18.00
C VAL A 457 9.62 20.83 -18.38
N GLY A 458 8.56 20.12 -18.00
CA GLY A 458 7.16 20.50 -18.18
C GLY A 458 6.23 19.29 -18.37
N VAL A 459 4.93 19.49 -18.20
CA VAL A 459 3.91 18.44 -18.41
C VAL A 459 3.53 18.40 -19.90
N ARG A 460 3.64 17.22 -20.53
CA ARG A 460 3.09 16.99 -21.88
C ARG A 460 1.69 16.40 -21.73
N GLU A 461 0.67 17.06 -22.27
CA GLU A 461 -0.64 16.42 -22.44
C GLU A 461 -0.50 15.19 -23.35
N LEU A 462 -1.23 14.13 -23.02
CA LEU A 462 -1.38 12.98 -23.91
C LEU A 462 -2.11 13.48 -25.15
N MET A 463 -1.37 13.65 -26.25
CA MET A 463 -2.01 13.97 -27.53
C MET A 463 -2.96 12.84 -27.93
N ASP A 464 -4.10 13.20 -28.51
CA ASP A 464 -4.97 12.25 -29.22
C ASP A 464 -4.07 11.45 -30.18
N PRO A 465 -3.95 10.13 -30.01
CA PRO A 465 -3.08 9.35 -30.87
C PRO A 465 -3.55 9.59 -32.30
N GLY A 466 -2.61 10.04 -33.13
CA GLY A 466 -2.91 10.40 -34.51
C GLY A 466 -3.77 9.32 -35.18
N ARG A 467 -4.80 9.73 -35.91
CA ARG A 467 -5.75 8.82 -36.53
C ARG A 467 -5.01 7.78 -37.38
N GLU A 468 -5.32 6.51 -37.20
CA GLU A 468 -4.78 5.49 -38.09
C GLU A 468 -5.43 5.64 -39.47
N ALA A 469 -4.69 5.28 -40.53
CA ALA A 469 -5.24 5.26 -41.87
C ALA A 469 -6.33 4.19 -41.95
N GLN A 470 -7.59 4.60 -41.87
CA GLN A 470 -8.72 3.68 -41.96
C GLN A 470 -8.70 2.94 -43.30
N LYS A 471 -8.98 1.63 -43.24
CA LYS A 471 -8.98 0.72 -44.40
C LYS A 471 -10.38 0.20 -44.67
N ALA A 472 -10.55 -0.42 -45.84
CA ALA A 472 -11.72 -1.24 -46.10
C ALA A 472 -11.78 -2.37 -45.06
N TRP A 473 -12.98 -2.66 -44.58
CA TRP A 473 -13.28 -3.65 -43.56
C TRP A 473 -14.54 -4.41 -43.94
N LEU A 474 -14.49 -5.73 -43.82
CA LEU A 474 -15.67 -6.57 -43.97
C LEU A 474 -16.32 -6.67 -42.57
N PRO A 475 -17.57 -6.20 -42.36
CA PRO A 475 -18.16 -6.08 -41.01
C PRO A 475 -18.62 -7.41 -40.43
N VAL A 476 -17.70 -8.36 -40.27
CA VAL A 476 -17.95 -9.70 -39.73
C VAL A 476 -16.79 -10.17 -38.85
N GLU A 477 -17.08 -11.02 -37.88
CA GLU A 477 -16.06 -11.86 -37.25
C GLU A 477 -16.00 -13.20 -37.99
N THR A 478 -14.80 -13.75 -38.10
CA THR A 478 -14.59 -15.02 -38.79
C THR A 478 -13.72 -15.98 -37.99
N GLN A 479 -13.88 -17.26 -38.31
CA GLN A 479 -13.04 -18.34 -37.83
C GLN A 479 -12.45 -19.06 -39.04
N VAL A 480 -11.16 -19.39 -39.01
CA VAL A 480 -10.55 -20.20 -40.07
C VAL A 480 -11.25 -21.55 -40.17
N LEU A 481 -11.58 -21.98 -41.39
CA LEU A 481 -11.98 -23.34 -41.71
C LEU A 481 -10.75 -24.25 -41.64
N THR A 482 -10.45 -24.74 -40.43
CA THR A 482 -9.45 -25.80 -40.28
C THR A 482 -9.94 -27.07 -40.96
N LYS A 483 -9.01 -27.98 -41.28
CA LYS A 483 -9.33 -29.26 -41.93
C LYS A 483 -10.47 -30.00 -41.22
N ASP A 484 -10.38 -30.16 -39.90
CA ASP A 484 -11.38 -30.91 -39.13
C ASP A 484 -12.75 -30.22 -39.12
N ILE A 485 -12.77 -28.88 -39.10
CA ILE A 485 -14.01 -28.09 -39.21
C ILE A 485 -14.60 -28.25 -40.61
N ALA A 486 -13.78 -28.15 -41.66
CA ALA A 486 -14.21 -28.29 -43.05
C ALA A 486 -14.79 -29.68 -43.33
N ASP A 487 -14.12 -30.73 -42.86
CA ASP A 487 -14.58 -32.12 -42.99
C ASP A 487 -15.92 -32.32 -42.25
N SER A 488 -16.05 -31.79 -41.03
CA SER A 488 -17.27 -31.88 -40.22
C SER A 488 -18.45 -31.10 -40.80
N LEU A 489 -18.19 -30.01 -41.53
CA LEU A 489 -19.21 -29.19 -42.20
C LEU A 489 -19.52 -29.66 -43.63
N GLY A 490 -18.94 -30.78 -44.09
CA GLY A 490 -19.22 -31.34 -45.42
C GLY A 490 -18.63 -30.53 -46.58
N VAL A 491 -17.52 -29.83 -46.32
CA VAL A 491 -16.72 -29.08 -47.29
C VAL A 491 -15.26 -29.55 -47.27
N ALA A 492 -15.06 -30.86 -47.14
CA ALA A 492 -13.75 -31.47 -47.04
C ALA A 492 -12.79 -30.98 -48.15
N GLY A 493 -11.58 -30.60 -47.76
CA GLY A 493 -10.55 -30.07 -48.67
C GLY A 493 -10.74 -28.60 -49.10
N ARG A 494 -11.83 -27.93 -48.72
CA ARG A 494 -12.02 -26.49 -48.94
C ARG A 494 -11.31 -25.69 -47.85
N LYS A 495 -10.87 -24.49 -48.21
CA LYS A 495 -10.12 -23.56 -47.36
C LYS A 495 -10.81 -22.21 -47.32
N GLY A 496 -10.64 -21.46 -46.25
CA GLY A 496 -11.25 -20.14 -46.09
C GLY A 496 -11.77 -19.90 -44.69
N PHE A 497 -12.90 -19.20 -44.58
CA PHE A 497 -13.38 -18.65 -43.31
C PHE A 497 -14.87 -18.94 -43.09
N ARG A 498 -15.23 -19.26 -41.85
CA ARG A 498 -16.62 -19.33 -41.39
C ARG A 498 -16.99 -18.02 -40.70
N VAL A 499 -18.06 -17.38 -41.12
CA VAL A 499 -18.62 -16.20 -40.45
C VAL A 499 -19.18 -16.62 -39.09
N THR A 500 -18.71 -15.99 -38.02
CA THR A 500 -19.15 -16.26 -36.64
C THR A 500 -20.06 -15.17 -36.09
N PHE A 501 -19.88 -13.93 -36.54
CA PHE A 501 -20.68 -12.78 -36.16
C PHE A 501 -20.79 -11.80 -37.33
N VAL A 502 -21.91 -11.07 -37.42
CA VAL A 502 -22.15 -10.05 -38.45
C VAL A 502 -22.51 -8.76 -37.74
N TYR A 503 -21.73 -7.71 -37.98
CA TYR A 503 -21.98 -6.38 -37.45
C TYR A 503 -23.11 -5.69 -38.25
N PRO A 504 -23.88 -4.76 -37.65
CA PRO A 504 -24.96 -4.05 -38.33
C PRO A 504 -24.54 -3.39 -39.66
N GLU A 505 -23.29 -2.94 -39.77
CA GLU A 505 -22.72 -2.30 -40.96
C GLU A 505 -22.60 -3.23 -42.18
N ALA A 506 -22.65 -4.55 -42.01
CA ALA A 506 -22.65 -5.50 -43.14
C ALA A 506 -24.04 -5.61 -43.81
N GLY A 507 -25.08 -5.07 -43.18
CA GLY A 507 -26.48 -5.25 -43.59
C GLY A 507 -26.88 -6.73 -43.64
N ASP A 508 -27.81 -7.08 -44.53
CA ASP A 508 -28.35 -8.44 -44.68
C ASP A 508 -27.53 -9.35 -45.62
N THR A 509 -26.35 -8.88 -46.03
CA THR A 509 -25.55 -9.47 -47.09
C THR A 509 -24.93 -10.80 -46.66
N LEU A 510 -24.36 -10.83 -45.45
CA LEU A 510 -23.72 -11.99 -44.84
C LEU A 510 -24.50 -12.46 -43.61
N ARG A 511 -24.36 -13.75 -43.26
CA ARG A 511 -25.06 -14.38 -42.13
C ARG A 511 -24.09 -15.20 -41.27
N PRO A 512 -24.28 -15.27 -39.94
CA PRO A 512 -23.55 -16.23 -39.13
C PRO A 512 -23.71 -17.65 -39.67
N GLY A 513 -22.58 -18.35 -39.86
CA GLY A 513 -22.52 -19.69 -40.43
C GLY A 513 -22.12 -19.75 -41.90
N ASP A 514 -22.15 -18.64 -42.64
CA ASP A 514 -21.66 -18.55 -44.01
C ASP A 514 -20.19 -19.00 -44.11
N LEU A 515 -19.87 -19.82 -45.12
CA LEU A 515 -18.50 -20.27 -45.40
C LEU A 515 -17.95 -19.54 -46.62
N ILE A 516 -16.96 -18.66 -46.42
CA ILE A 516 -16.32 -17.83 -47.45
C ILE A 516 -15.10 -18.58 -47.99
N PHE A 517 -15.04 -18.78 -49.31
CA PHE A 517 -13.93 -19.49 -49.96
C PHE A 517 -13.11 -18.64 -50.90
N SER A 518 -13.68 -17.57 -51.45
CA SER A 518 -12.97 -16.65 -52.35
C SER A 518 -13.51 -15.22 -52.22
N VAL A 519 -12.68 -14.26 -52.63
CA VAL A 519 -13.01 -12.83 -52.73
C VAL A 519 -12.62 -12.39 -54.14
N ASP A 520 -13.58 -11.90 -54.92
CA ASP A 520 -13.43 -11.50 -56.34
C ASP A 520 -12.70 -12.56 -57.19
N GLY A 521 -13.04 -13.84 -56.97
CA GLY A 521 -12.45 -14.99 -57.66
C GLY A 521 -11.06 -15.41 -57.16
N GLN A 522 -10.46 -14.68 -56.22
CA GLN A 522 -9.24 -15.10 -55.54
C GLN A 522 -9.56 -16.09 -54.42
N ALA A 523 -9.17 -17.35 -54.59
CA ALA A 523 -9.35 -18.38 -53.58
C ALA A 523 -8.55 -18.09 -52.30
N LEU A 524 -9.21 -18.23 -51.15
CA LEU A 524 -8.59 -18.14 -49.83
C LEU A 524 -7.83 -19.43 -49.53
N THR A 525 -6.70 -19.29 -48.84
CA THR A 525 -5.78 -20.40 -48.57
C THR A 525 -5.72 -20.79 -47.09
N ALA A 526 -6.44 -20.07 -46.23
CA ALA A 526 -6.51 -20.31 -44.80
C ALA A 526 -7.03 -21.72 -44.47
N SER A 527 -6.19 -22.49 -43.78
CA SER A 527 -6.51 -23.84 -43.32
C SER A 527 -5.97 -24.16 -41.93
N ASN A 528 -5.15 -23.28 -41.35
CA ASN A 528 -4.62 -23.39 -40.00
C ASN A 528 -4.96 -22.14 -39.18
N PRO A 529 -5.02 -22.22 -37.83
CA PRO A 529 -5.35 -21.08 -36.98
C PRO A 529 -4.45 -19.84 -37.19
N GLU A 530 -3.18 -20.03 -37.54
CA GLU A 530 -2.23 -18.96 -37.87
C GLU A 530 -2.62 -18.15 -39.11
N ASP A 531 -3.47 -18.68 -39.99
CA ASP A 531 -3.95 -18.02 -41.21
C ASP A 531 -5.09 -17.01 -40.95
N SER A 532 -5.49 -16.82 -39.68
CA SER A 532 -6.67 -16.02 -39.29
C SER A 532 -6.69 -14.58 -39.81
N SER A 533 -5.53 -14.03 -40.19
CA SER A 533 -5.40 -12.67 -40.72
C SER A 533 -5.51 -12.57 -42.26
N GLU A 534 -5.57 -13.68 -43.00
CA GLU A 534 -5.55 -13.68 -44.48
C GLU A 534 -6.69 -12.86 -45.07
N LEU A 535 -7.94 -13.16 -44.68
CA LEU A 535 -9.12 -12.47 -45.19
C LEU A 535 -9.10 -10.97 -44.85
N GLU A 536 -8.77 -10.62 -43.61
CA GLU A 536 -8.65 -9.21 -43.20
C GLU A 536 -7.57 -8.48 -44.02
N THR A 537 -6.41 -9.12 -44.22
CA THR A 537 -5.29 -8.57 -44.99
C THR A 537 -5.67 -8.36 -46.46
N LEU A 538 -6.43 -9.28 -47.04
CA LEU A 538 -6.93 -9.16 -48.41
C LEU A 538 -7.92 -8.00 -48.53
N ILE A 539 -8.92 -7.94 -47.65
CA ILE A 539 -9.95 -6.90 -47.64
C ILE A 539 -9.37 -5.50 -47.44
N ARG A 540 -8.31 -5.35 -46.65
CA ARG A 540 -7.62 -4.06 -46.43
C ARG A 540 -7.00 -3.45 -47.70
N GLN A 541 -6.87 -4.20 -48.79
CA GLN A 541 -6.36 -3.72 -50.08
C GLN A 541 -7.43 -3.00 -50.91
N TYR A 542 -8.71 -3.16 -50.57
CA TYR A 542 -9.83 -2.57 -51.29
C TYR A 542 -10.10 -1.13 -50.85
N SER A 543 -10.93 -0.44 -51.64
CA SER A 543 -11.41 0.91 -51.32
C SER A 543 -12.59 0.87 -50.35
N ILE A 544 -12.62 1.80 -49.38
CA ILE A 544 -13.75 1.98 -48.47
C ILE A 544 -15.01 2.32 -49.28
N GLY A 545 -16.13 1.64 -48.97
CA GLY A 545 -17.40 1.77 -49.69
C GLY A 545 -17.44 1.00 -51.03
N GLY A 546 -16.33 0.38 -51.43
CA GLY A 546 -16.30 -0.56 -52.55
C GLY A 546 -17.03 -1.86 -52.23
N THR A 547 -17.28 -2.66 -53.26
CA THR A 547 -17.92 -3.96 -53.14
C THR A 547 -16.92 -5.05 -53.51
N ALA A 548 -16.85 -6.11 -52.71
CA ALA A 548 -16.13 -7.34 -53.05
C ALA A 548 -17.13 -8.49 -53.22
N GLU A 549 -17.01 -9.26 -54.29
CA GLU A 549 -17.84 -10.45 -54.51
C GLU A 549 -17.26 -11.63 -53.71
N LEU A 550 -18.00 -12.08 -52.70
CA LEU A 550 -17.63 -13.24 -51.90
C LEU A 550 -18.31 -14.49 -52.45
N GLU A 551 -17.54 -15.55 -52.71
CA GLU A 551 -18.13 -16.87 -52.95
C GLU A 551 -18.34 -17.58 -51.62
N VAL A 552 -19.61 -17.74 -51.28
CA VAL A 552 -20.05 -18.21 -49.97
C VAL A 552 -20.89 -19.48 -50.13
N ARG A 553 -20.71 -20.46 -49.23
CA ARG A 553 -21.70 -21.54 -49.06
C ARG A 553 -22.62 -21.22 -47.90
N ARG A 554 -23.92 -21.12 -48.20
CA ARG A 554 -25.01 -20.84 -47.27
C ARG A 554 -26.08 -21.91 -47.43
N ASP A 555 -26.50 -22.52 -46.33
CA ASP A 555 -27.53 -23.57 -46.31
C ASP A 555 -27.28 -24.70 -47.33
N GLY A 556 -26.00 -25.03 -47.56
CA GLY A 556 -25.57 -26.07 -48.48
C GLY A 556 -25.38 -25.64 -49.94
N ALA A 557 -25.88 -24.47 -50.36
CA ALA A 557 -25.75 -23.93 -51.72
C ALA A 557 -24.60 -22.91 -51.82
N GLU A 558 -23.92 -22.89 -52.97
CA GLU A 558 -22.92 -21.85 -53.28
C GLU A 558 -23.60 -20.62 -53.89
N VAL A 559 -23.31 -19.45 -53.33
CA VAL A 559 -23.90 -18.17 -53.71
C VAL A 559 -22.80 -17.12 -53.79
N LYS A 560 -22.87 -16.26 -54.82
CA LYS A 560 -22.04 -15.06 -54.93
C LYS A 560 -22.73 -13.90 -54.22
N VAL A 561 -22.02 -13.30 -53.28
CA VAL A 561 -22.56 -12.28 -52.37
C VAL A 561 -21.76 -10.98 -52.56
N PRO A 562 -22.38 -9.88 -53.04
CA PRO A 562 -21.70 -8.60 -53.18
C PRO A 562 -21.59 -7.89 -51.83
N ALA A 563 -20.47 -8.06 -51.12
CA ALA A 563 -20.26 -7.47 -49.81
C ALA A 563 -19.72 -6.04 -49.91
N VAL A 564 -20.49 -5.07 -49.39
CA VAL A 564 -20.03 -3.68 -49.26
C VAL A 564 -19.00 -3.60 -48.14
N LEU A 565 -17.82 -3.08 -48.45
CA LEU A 565 -16.72 -2.95 -47.51
C LEU A 565 -16.85 -1.63 -46.76
N ALA A 566 -17.11 -1.72 -45.46
CA ALA A 566 -17.24 -0.56 -44.61
C ALA A 566 -15.86 0.04 -44.29
N ARG A 567 -15.91 1.19 -43.62
CA ARG A 567 -14.74 1.82 -43.02
C ARG A 567 -14.38 1.02 -41.76
N SER A 568 -13.10 0.66 -41.59
CA SER A 568 -12.63 -0.01 -40.38
C SER A 568 -13.02 0.77 -39.12
N PRO A 569 -13.57 0.12 -38.09
CA PRO A 569 -13.97 0.80 -36.86
C PRO A 569 -12.73 1.38 -36.18
N LYS A 570 -12.95 2.45 -35.41
CA LYS A 570 -11.90 3.02 -34.57
C LYS A 570 -11.46 2.00 -33.53
N THR A 571 -10.15 1.90 -33.35
CA THR A 571 -9.56 1.11 -32.27
C THR A 571 -9.68 1.84 -30.94
N ALA A 572 -9.52 1.13 -29.82
CA ALA A 572 -9.49 1.74 -28.49
C ALA A 572 -8.43 2.86 -28.39
N LYS A 573 -7.31 2.74 -29.12
CA LYS A 573 -6.27 3.77 -29.16
C LYS A 573 -6.84 5.08 -29.71
N GLU A 574 -7.61 5.06 -30.79
CA GLU A 574 -8.18 6.26 -31.45
C GLU A 574 -9.42 6.86 -30.77
N MET A 575 -9.84 6.32 -29.62
CA MET A 575 -10.98 6.85 -28.87
C MET A 575 -10.54 8.05 -28.01
N LYS A 576 -11.45 9.02 -27.86
CA LYS A 576 -11.25 10.12 -26.93
C LYS A 576 -11.04 9.57 -25.52
N ARG A 577 -10.17 10.24 -24.77
CA ARG A 577 -9.89 9.94 -23.36
C ARG A 577 -10.09 11.17 -22.52
N TYR A 578 -10.49 10.93 -21.28
CA TYR A 578 -10.47 11.92 -20.23
C TYR A 578 -9.87 11.29 -18.98
N THR A 579 -8.82 11.92 -18.47
CA THR A 579 -8.25 11.63 -17.16
C THR A 579 -8.74 12.67 -16.19
N ASN A 580 -9.39 12.23 -15.12
CA ASN A 580 -9.72 13.08 -14.00
C ASN A 580 -8.60 12.97 -12.96
N GLU A 581 -7.90 14.08 -12.69
CA GLU A 581 -6.77 14.09 -11.75
C GLU A 581 -7.21 14.08 -10.30
N THR A 582 -8.39 14.65 -9.97
CA THR A 582 -8.90 14.71 -8.60
C THR A 582 -9.27 13.33 -8.07
N PHE A 583 -10.05 12.58 -8.84
CA PHE A 583 -10.55 11.24 -8.51
C PHE A 583 -9.67 10.12 -9.05
N GLU A 584 -8.66 10.47 -9.84
CA GLU A 584 -7.55 9.61 -10.30
C GLU A 584 -8.00 8.41 -11.13
N PHE A 585 -8.86 8.65 -12.12
CA PHE A 585 -9.28 7.64 -13.10
C PHE A 585 -9.19 8.16 -14.53
N THR A 586 -9.07 7.24 -15.49
CA THR A 586 -9.11 7.53 -16.93
C THR A 586 -10.26 6.75 -17.56
N VAL A 587 -11.09 7.47 -18.30
CA VAL A 587 -12.16 6.91 -19.12
C VAL A 587 -11.93 7.18 -20.59
N ARG A 588 -12.54 6.34 -21.43
CA ARG A 588 -12.63 6.56 -22.87
C ARG A 588 -14.03 6.32 -23.40
N ASP A 589 -14.28 6.80 -24.62
CA ASP A 589 -15.46 6.41 -25.38
C ASP A 589 -15.43 4.91 -25.70
N ILE A 590 -16.60 4.27 -25.72
CA ILE A 590 -16.75 2.86 -26.11
C ILE A 590 -16.53 2.67 -27.61
N THR A 591 -15.88 1.58 -27.98
CA THR A 591 -15.69 1.16 -29.38
C THR A 591 -16.81 0.24 -29.84
N LEU A 592 -16.92 0.02 -31.16
CA LEU A 592 -17.80 -1.01 -31.72
C LEU A 592 -17.47 -2.40 -31.16
N ARG A 593 -16.17 -2.70 -30.98
CA ARG A 593 -15.71 -3.98 -30.44
C ARG A 593 -16.08 -4.19 -28.98
N ASP A 594 -16.05 -3.15 -28.14
CA ASP A 594 -16.49 -3.26 -26.74
C ASP A 594 -17.97 -3.64 -26.70
N ARG A 595 -18.82 -2.96 -27.49
CA ARG A 595 -20.26 -3.26 -27.58
C ARG A 595 -20.52 -4.70 -27.97
N THR A 596 -19.81 -5.22 -28.97
CA THR A 596 -19.96 -6.60 -29.41
C THR A 596 -19.45 -7.60 -28.38
N THR A 597 -18.32 -7.31 -27.74
CA THR A 597 -17.70 -8.19 -26.73
C THR A 597 -18.60 -8.31 -25.50
N GLU A 598 -19.12 -7.18 -25.01
CA GLU A 598 -19.98 -7.10 -23.82
C GLU A 598 -21.47 -7.30 -24.15
N ARG A 599 -21.81 -7.45 -25.43
CA ARG A 599 -23.18 -7.60 -25.97
C ARG A 599 -24.13 -6.47 -25.54
N TRP A 600 -23.62 -5.25 -25.54
CA TRP A 600 -24.42 -4.06 -25.31
C TRP A 600 -25.29 -3.72 -26.52
N ALA A 601 -26.42 -3.06 -26.28
CA ALA A 601 -27.26 -2.56 -27.35
C ALA A 601 -26.52 -1.48 -28.16
N ASP A 602 -26.87 -1.30 -29.44
CA ASP A 602 -26.26 -0.28 -30.30
C ASP A 602 -26.47 1.15 -29.77
N THR A 603 -27.54 1.34 -28.98
CA THR A 603 -27.90 2.58 -28.29
C THR A 603 -27.22 2.73 -26.92
N GLN A 604 -26.34 1.81 -26.51
CA GLN A 604 -25.65 1.92 -25.23
C GLN A 604 -24.77 3.17 -25.23
N GLU A 605 -25.08 4.08 -24.32
CA GLU A 605 -24.30 5.26 -23.97
C GLU A 605 -23.47 4.96 -22.71
N GLY A 606 -22.36 5.68 -22.52
CA GLY A 606 -21.47 5.45 -21.39
C GLY A 606 -20.01 5.67 -21.74
N VAL A 607 -19.19 5.83 -20.70
CA VAL A 607 -17.74 5.89 -20.83
C VAL A 607 -17.10 4.68 -20.14
N LEU A 608 -16.16 4.03 -20.82
CA LEU A 608 -15.47 2.86 -20.30
C LEU A 608 -14.26 3.29 -19.47
N VAL A 609 -14.15 2.76 -18.26
CA VAL A 609 -12.98 2.96 -17.40
C VAL A 609 -11.79 2.16 -17.94
N GLU A 610 -10.72 2.84 -18.34
CA GLU A 610 -9.46 2.20 -18.76
C GLU A 610 -8.49 2.04 -17.59
N GLN A 611 -8.42 3.03 -16.71
CA GLN A 611 -7.45 3.06 -15.61
C GLN A 611 -8.08 3.67 -14.37
N VAL A 612 -7.69 3.15 -13.21
CA VAL A 612 -8.02 3.71 -11.90
C VAL A 612 -6.73 3.64 -11.09
N GLN A 613 -6.29 4.75 -10.51
CA GLN A 613 -5.11 4.76 -9.66
C GLN A 613 -5.43 4.07 -8.32
N PRO A 614 -4.64 3.07 -7.90
CA PRO A 614 -4.79 2.45 -6.57
C PRO A 614 -4.77 3.49 -5.46
N GLY A 615 -5.60 3.34 -4.43
CA GLY A 615 -5.69 4.30 -3.31
C GLY A 615 -6.26 5.68 -3.66
N GLY A 616 -6.58 5.94 -4.92
CA GLY A 616 -7.29 7.15 -5.32
C GLY A 616 -8.78 7.10 -5.02
N TRP A 617 -9.46 8.24 -5.05
CA TRP A 617 -10.89 8.31 -4.65
C TRP A 617 -11.79 7.39 -5.47
N ALA A 618 -11.51 7.21 -6.76
CA ALA A 618 -12.24 6.26 -7.57
C ALA A 618 -12.00 4.80 -7.16
N ALA A 619 -10.76 4.42 -6.81
CA ALA A 619 -10.44 3.09 -6.31
C ALA A 619 -11.09 2.82 -4.94
N LEU A 620 -11.08 3.81 -4.04
CA LEU A 620 -11.74 3.75 -2.74
C LEU A 620 -13.26 3.60 -2.87
N GLY A 621 -13.86 4.24 -3.87
CA GLY A 621 -15.25 4.01 -4.28
C GLY A 621 -15.49 2.69 -5.01
N THR A 622 -14.46 1.85 -5.15
CA THR A 622 -14.45 0.53 -5.81
C THR A 622 -14.67 0.54 -7.32
N LEU A 623 -14.39 1.67 -7.99
CA LEU A 623 -14.34 1.76 -9.45
C LEU A 623 -13.19 0.90 -9.99
N GLN A 624 -13.41 0.20 -11.08
CA GLN A 624 -12.44 -0.73 -11.65
C GLN A 624 -12.29 -0.54 -13.16
N PRO A 625 -11.11 -0.80 -13.74
CA PRO A 625 -10.97 -0.95 -15.18
C PRO A 625 -11.98 -1.95 -15.75
N GLY A 626 -12.63 -1.59 -16.85
CA GLY A 626 -13.71 -2.35 -17.48
C GLY A 626 -15.12 -1.98 -17.01
N ASP A 627 -15.27 -1.16 -15.97
CA ASP A 627 -16.57 -0.58 -15.63
C ASP A 627 -17.06 0.35 -16.74
N LEU A 628 -18.33 0.21 -17.12
CA LEU A 628 -19.01 1.19 -17.97
C LEU A 628 -19.77 2.17 -17.07
N ILE A 629 -19.32 3.42 -17.00
CA ILE A 629 -20.01 4.47 -16.26
C ILE A 629 -21.14 5.00 -17.12
N VAL A 630 -22.37 4.85 -16.65
CA VAL A 630 -23.58 5.31 -17.36
C VAL A 630 -24.16 6.59 -16.79
N GLU A 631 -23.97 6.83 -15.48
CA GLU A 631 -24.35 8.08 -14.83
C GLU A 631 -23.28 8.48 -13.80
N MET A 632 -22.98 9.77 -13.74
CA MET A 632 -22.16 10.40 -12.72
C MET A 632 -23.02 11.42 -11.98
N ASN A 633 -23.21 11.22 -10.68
CA ASN A 633 -24.03 12.08 -9.83
C ASN A 633 -25.49 12.25 -10.29
N GLY A 634 -26.08 11.20 -10.85
CA GLY A 634 -27.43 11.25 -11.43
C GLY A 634 -27.53 11.96 -12.79
N ALA A 635 -26.42 12.45 -13.35
CA ALA A 635 -26.35 12.96 -14.71
C ALA A 635 -25.86 11.87 -15.68
N PRO A 636 -26.51 11.66 -16.85
CA PRO A 636 -26.07 10.68 -17.84
C PRO A 636 -24.69 11.00 -18.42
N SER A 637 -23.78 10.01 -18.41
CA SER A 637 -22.40 10.16 -18.91
C SER A 637 -22.28 9.56 -20.30
N LYS A 638 -22.81 10.25 -21.31
CA LYS A 638 -23.01 9.67 -22.65
C LYS A 638 -21.73 9.31 -23.38
N ASP A 639 -20.75 10.19 -23.25
CA ASP A 639 -19.44 10.17 -23.88
C ASP A 639 -18.43 10.90 -22.98
N VAL A 640 -17.17 10.89 -23.41
CA VAL A 640 -16.06 11.49 -22.69
C VAL A 640 -16.22 13.01 -22.48
N ASP A 641 -16.80 13.72 -23.45
CA ASP A 641 -16.99 15.17 -23.33
C ASP A 641 -18.02 15.48 -22.24
N THR A 642 -19.14 14.75 -22.23
CA THR A 642 -20.19 14.87 -21.19
C THR A 642 -19.64 14.49 -19.81
N ALA A 643 -18.87 13.41 -19.72
CA ALA A 643 -18.25 12.99 -18.46
C ALA A 643 -17.29 14.07 -17.91
N LYS A 644 -16.47 14.68 -18.79
CA LYS A 644 -15.57 15.78 -18.43
C LYS A 644 -16.32 17.00 -17.91
N GLU A 645 -17.43 17.37 -18.55
CA GLU A 645 -18.27 18.48 -18.12
C GLU A 645 -18.92 18.23 -16.74
N ILE A 646 -19.46 17.03 -16.51
CA ILE A 646 -20.05 16.65 -15.22
C ILE A 646 -18.99 16.74 -14.11
N MET A 647 -17.82 16.14 -14.32
CA MET A 647 -16.76 16.13 -13.32
C MET A 647 -16.22 17.52 -13.00
N LYS A 648 -16.08 18.38 -14.01
CA LYS A 648 -15.73 19.79 -13.80
C LYS A 648 -16.72 20.49 -12.86
N GLY A 649 -18.03 20.27 -13.06
CA GLY A 649 -19.06 20.84 -12.18
C GLY A 649 -19.02 20.29 -10.74
N VAL A 650 -18.72 19.00 -10.57
CA VAL A 650 -18.56 18.37 -9.25
C VAL A 650 -17.37 18.98 -8.50
N GLU A 651 -16.25 19.19 -9.19
CA GLU A 651 -15.03 19.78 -8.65
C GLU A 651 -15.22 21.25 -8.27
N GLU A 652 -15.87 22.04 -9.11
CA GLU A 652 -16.20 23.44 -8.82
C GLU A 652 -17.09 23.60 -7.58
N GLN A 653 -17.96 22.63 -7.32
CA GLN A 653 -18.87 22.62 -6.16
C GLN A 653 -18.26 21.98 -4.90
N ALA A 654 -17.11 21.33 -5.03
CA ALA A 654 -16.45 20.58 -3.95
C ALA A 654 -17.43 19.66 -3.19
N GLN A 655 -18.20 18.87 -3.92
CA GLN A 655 -19.21 17.99 -3.32
C GLN A 655 -18.56 16.92 -2.44
N ARG A 656 -19.13 16.69 -1.24
CA ARG A 656 -18.56 15.76 -0.25
C ARG A 656 -18.69 14.28 -0.63
N SER A 657 -19.69 13.95 -1.43
CA SER A 657 -19.96 12.60 -1.91
C SER A 657 -20.46 12.67 -3.35
N LEU A 658 -20.07 11.68 -4.14
CA LEU A 658 -20.38 11.53 -5.56
C LEU A 658 -20.77 10.08 -5.82
N VAL A 659 -21.93 9.84 -6.43
CA VAL A 659 -22.39 8.48 -6.76
C VAL A 659 -22.28 8.23 -8.26
N PHE A 660 -21.53 7.20 -8.64
CA PHE A 660 -21.47 6.69 -10.00
C PHE A 660 -22.36 5.48 -10.15
N LYS A 661 -23.18 5.47 -11.20
CA LYS A 661 -23.89 4.27 -11.63
C LYS A 661 -23.06 3.60 -12.70
N VAL A 662 -22.61 2.39 -12.42
CA VAL A 662 -21.75 1.62 -13.34
C VAL A 662 -22.36 0.29 -13.71
N VAL A 663 -22.04 -0.19 -14.91
CA VAL A 663 -22.33 -1.54 -15.37
C VAL A 663 -21.02 -2.34 -15.34
N ARG A 664 -20.99 -3.39 -14.52
CA ARG A 664 -19.87 -4.33 -14.40
C ARG A 664 -20.35 -5.73 -14.79
N GLY A 665 -20.03 -6.14 -16.01
CA GLY A 665 -20.62 -7.34 -16.62
C GLY A 665 -22.15 -7.23 -16.63
N ILE A 666 -22.84 -8.14 -15.94
CA ILE A 666 -24.32 -8.15 -15.85
C ILE A 666 -24.88 -7.35 -14.66
N ARG A 667 -24.03 -6.71 -13.84
CA ARG A 667 -24.44 -6.04 -12.60
C ARG A 667 -24.48 -4.54 -12.80
N THR A 668 -25.53 -3.91 -12.30
CA THR A 668 -25.55 -2.47 -12.05
C THR A 668 -25.11 -2.22 -10.61
N LEU A 669 -24.10 -1.37 -10.43
CA LEU A 669 -23.56 -0.98 -9.13
C LEU A 669 -23.69 0.53 -8.96
N PHE A 670 -23.87 0.96 -7.72
CA PHE A 670 -23.80 2.36 -7.33
C PHE A 670 -22.55 2.52 -6.46
N LEU A 671 -21.60 3.28 -6.95
CA LEU A 671 -20.28 3.46 -6.35
C LEU A 671 -20.23 4.86 -5.75
N GLU A 672 -20.11 4.95 -4.44
CA GLU A 672 -19.99 6.23 -3.73
C GLU A 672 -18.52 6.57 -3.55
N MET A 673 -18.15 7.80 -3.91
CA MET A 673 -16.81 8.36 -3.75
C MET A 673 -16.91 9.56 -2.82
N GLU A 674 -16.07 9.60 -1.79
CA GLU A 674 -16.09 10.66 -0.77
C GLU A 674 -14.78 11.47 -0.80
N PRO A 675 -14.54 12.32 -1.83
CA PRO A 675 -13.29 13.04 -1.96
C PRO A 675 -13.11 14.07 -0.85
N ARG A 676 -11.86 14.26 -0.42
CA ARG A 676 -11.46 15.43 0.37
C ARG A 676 -10.89 16.51 -0.53
N TRP A 677 -11.50 17.68 -0.45
CA TRP A 677 -11.06 18.88 -1.14
C TRP A 677 -10.02 19.61 -0.28
N GLU A 678 -8.79 19.76 -0.77
CA GLU A 678 -7.72 20.46 -0.04
C GLU A 678 -8.01 21.95 0.18
N LYS A 679 -8.92 22.52 -0.61
CA LYS A 679 -9.52 23.84 -0.40
C LYS A 679 -11.01 23.72 -0.64
N ALA A 680 -11.83 23.87 0.40
CA ALA A 680 -13.23 24.17 0.17
C ALA A 680 -13.27 25.53 -0.57
N PRO A 681 -13.94 25.65 -1.73
CA PRO A 681 -14.14 26.95 -2.33
C PRO A 681 -14.82 27.83 -1.28
N GLU A 682 -14.29 29.03 -1.05
CA GLU A 682 -14.95 30.04 -0.24
C GLU A 682 -16.39 30.12 -0.75
N LYS A 683 -17.36 29.71 0.09
CA LYS A 683 -18.75 30.02 -0.18
C LYS A 683 -18.79 31.51 -0.41
N LYS A 684 -18.98 31.95 -1.65
CA LYS A 684 -19.47 33.30 -1.93
C LYS A 684 -20.79 33.39 -1.19
N ALA A 685 -20.74 33.97 0.00
CA ALA A 685 -21.92 34.46 0.68
C ALA A 685 -22.50 35.53 -0.24
N GLY A 686 -23.56 35.17 -0.96
CA GLY A 686 -24.28 36.06 -1.85
C GLY A 686 -25.76 36.04 -1.49
N GLU A 687 -26.23 37.24 -1.14
CA GLU A 687 -27.61 37.74 -1.00
C GLU A 687 -28.38 37.45 0.30
#